data_AF-A0A482VST9-F1
#
_entry.id   AF-A0A482VST9-F1
#
_cell.length_a   1.000
_cell.length_b   1.000
_cell.length_c   1.000
_cell.angle_alpha   90.00
_cell.angle_beta   90.00
_cell.angle_gamma   90.00
#
_symmetry.space_group_name_H-M   'P 1'
#
loop_
_entity.id
_entity.type
_entity.pdbx_description
1 polymer ?
#
loop_
_entity_poly.entity_id
_entity_poly.type
_entity_poly.pdbx_seq_one_letter_code
_entity_poly.pdbx_strand_id
1 'polypeptide(L)'
;SSDQSPSASWWQQGTVEDFFTSEHGLLQTHPSLTGNSVRYRPGTGKKGGLRHLDLRNSATSELRRNPSLSAPDECARACREGEPPRICYYHFTLEFYTVLGAACQVCTPNATNTVWSSCQCVLADGVERGILTANRMVPGPSIQVCEGDKVVVDVENHMEGMEVTIHWHGVWQRGTQYYDGVPFVTQCPIQQGNAFRYQWIAGNAGTHFWHAHTGLQKMDGLYGSIVIRQPPSKDPNSNLYDYDLTTHVMLLSDWMHEDAAEKFPGRLAVNTGQDPESLLINGKGQFRDPNTGFMTNTPLEVFTITPGRKYRFRMINSFASVCPAQLTIQGHDLTLIATDGEPVHPVRVNTIISFSGERYDFVIKAEQNVGAYWIQLRGLGECGIRRVQQLGILRYARGPYQPTSAPPTYDYGIPQGVVLNPLDARCNQIRDDAICVSQLKNALTIDEGILRERPDVKIFLPFRFHLYTPEDLFRPNTYNRHLVAPNGDHVISLIDEISYMEAPAPLISQYDDIDSEQFCNGDNRPADCGQNCMCTHKVDIPLNAIVEVVLVDEVQQPNLSHPFHLHGYAFNVIGIGRSPDQNVKKINLKHALDLDRQGLLHRQFNLPPAKDTIAVPNNGYVVLRFRADNPGFWLFHCHFLFHIVIGMNLVLQVGTHADLPPIPPAATGGDHVISLIDEISFQFPPSPPLSQVDEIPPEQFCNGDNRPPNCGQNCMCTHQVDIPLNAIVEVVLVDEVQSPNLSHPFHLHGYAFNVVGIGRSPDQNTEEDSYIGNLICLLPKIQSQYPTMVTSYSDLGPIIQVKLFFCRYWLFHCHFLFHIVIGMNLIIHVGTQADLPPIPHGFPRCGDHLPPIKLH
;
A
#
# COMPACT_ATOMS: atom_id res chain seq x y z
N SER A 1 -5.40 -42.64 52.70
CA SER A 1 -6.85 -42.81 52.60
C SER A 1 -7.24 -42.60 51.14
N SER A 2 -7.90 -43.52 50.42
CA SER A 2 -9.16 -44.22 50.70
C SER A 2 -10.32 -43.24 50.90
N ASP A 3 -11.38 -43.19 50.09
CA ASP A 3 -11.84 -44.08 49.01
C ASP A 3 -12.73 -43.23 48.02
N GLN A 4 -13.32 -43.68 46.90
CA GLN A 4 -13.62 -45.03 46.39
C GLN A 4 -13.74 -45.04 44.83
N SER A 5 -14.01 -46.20 44.22
CA SER A 5 -14.61 -46.38 42.88
C SER A 5 -15.60 -47.59 42.96
N PRO A 6 -16.59 -47.83 42.07
CA PRO A 6 -16.34 -48.05 40.63
C PRO A 6 -17.49 -47.75 39.62
N SER A 7 -17.19 -48.06 38.36
CA SER A 7 -18.03 -48.32 37.17
C SER A 7 -19.56 -48.53 37.25
N ALA A 8 -20.26 -48.05 36.22
CA ALA A 8 -21.17 -48.87 35.40
C ALA A 8 -21.33 -48.25 33.98
N SER A 9 -21.54 -49.09 32.95
CA SER A 9 -21.68 -48.68 31.54
C SER A 9 -22.95 -49.26 30.90
N TRP A 10 -23.60 -48.51 30.01
CA TRP A 10 -24.53 -49.03 29.00
C TRP A 10 -24.44 -48.21 27.71
N TRP A 11 -24.42 -48.89 26.56
CA TRP A 11 -24.49 -48.29 25.23
C TRP A 11 -25.93 -48.38 24.70
N GLN A 12 -26.38 -47.36 23.97
CA GLN A 12 -27.34 -47.56 22.88
C GLN A 12 -27.19 -46.50 21.78
N GLN A 13 -27.60 -46.85 20.56
CA GLN A 13 -27.32 -46.10 19.35
C GLN A 13 -28.30 -44.93 19.17
N GLY A 14 -27.77 -43.74 18.90
CA GLY A 14 -28.49 -42.58 18.39
C GLY A 14 -27.83 -42.11 17.09
N THR A 15 -28.63 -41.72 16.10
CA THR A 15 -28.17 -41.33 14.76
C THR A 15 -27.25 -40.12 14.76
N VAL A 16 -26.29 -40.10 13.82
CA VAL A 16 -25.48 -38.93 13.50
C VAL A 16 -26.39 -37.82 12.98
N GLU A 17 -26.36 -36.64 13.62
CA GLU A 17 -26.85 -35.39 13.04
C GLU A 17 -25.65 -34.46 12.80
N ASP A 18 -25.47 -34.03 11.54
CA ASP A 18 -24.38 -33.14 11.14
C ASP A 18 -24.66 -31.69 11.58
N PHE A 19 -24.06 -31.28 12.70
CA PHE A 19 -24.20 -29.93 13.28
C PHE A 19 -22.92 -29.08 13.15
N PHE A 20 -22.41 -28.91 11.92
CA PHE A 20 -21.47 -27.85 11.58
C PHE A 20 -21.71 -27.27 10.19
N THR A 21 -22.39 -26.13 10.13
CA THR A 21 -22.37 -25.23 8.98
C THR A 21 -21.01 -24.53 8.90
N SER A 22 -20.15 -24.97 7.99
CA SER A 22 -18.87 -24.29 7.69
C SER A 22 -19.10 -23.07 6.79
N GLU A 23 -19.85 -22.09 7.29
CA GLU A 23 -19.96 -20.78 6.67
C GLU A 23 -18.70 -19.95 7.02
N HIS A 24 -18.33 -19.01 6.14
CA HIS A 24 -17.04 -18.27 6.14
C HIS A 24 -15.81 -19.11 5.75
N GLY A 25 -15.73 -19.44 4.46
CA GLY A 25 -14.59 -20.08 3.82
C GLY A 25 -15.01 -20.59 2.44
N LEU A 26 -14.90 -19.73 1.42
CA LEU A 26 -15.47 -20.02 0.10
C LEU A 26 -14.64 -21.10 -0.62
N LEU A 27 -15.33 -22.18 -1.01
CA LEU A 27 -14.75 -23.47 -1.37
C LEU A 27 -14.80 -23.71 -2.89
N GLN A 28 -13.66 -23.60 -3.57
CA GLN A 28 -13.50 -24.15 -4.91
C GLN A 28 -13.20 -25.66 -4.82
N THR A 29 -14.26 -26.47 -4.85
CA THR A 29 -14.17 -27.93 -4.82
C THR A 29 -14.21 -28.55 -6.21
N HIS A 30 -13.48 -29.66 -6.37
CA HIS A 30 -13.62 -30.53 -7.53
C HIS A 30 -14.91 -31.36 -7.41
N PRO A 31 -15.73 -31.49 -8.47
CA PRO A 31 -17.04 -32.12 -8.38
C PRO A 31 -16.94 -33.64 -8.20
N SER A 32 -17.45 -34.14 -7.08
CA SER A 32 -17.93 -35.53 -6.94
C SER A 32 -19.45 -35.58 -7.09
N LEU A 33 -19.98 -36.73 -7.51
CA LEU A 33 -21.34 -36.86 -8.04
C LEU A 33 -22.42 -37.12 -6.97
N THR A 34 -23.66 -36.84 -7.39
CA THR A 34 -24.95 -37.10 -6.71
C THR A 34 -25.29 -36.18 -5.53
N GLY A 35 -26.59 -36.01 -5.28
CA GLY A 35 -27.13 -35.16 -4.23
C GLY A 35 -28.63 -35.37 -4.06
N ASN A 36 -29.27 -34.59 -3.18
CA ASN A 36 -30.72 -34.52 -3.06
C ASN A 36 -31.18 -33.21 -2.41
N SER A 37 -32.36 -32.72 -2.78
CA SER A 37 -32.91 -31.44 -2.29
C SER A 37 -33.87 -31.63 -1.11
N VAL A 38 -33.74 -30.80 -0.07
CA VAL A 38 -34.72 -30.71 1.04
C VAL A 38 -35.15 -29.26 1.22
N ARG A 39 -36.47 -29.02 1.39
CA ARG A 39 -37.04 -27.71 1.71
C ARG A 39 -37.26 -27.59 3.22
N TYR A 40 -37.06 -26.39 3.78
CA TYR A 40 -37.38 -26.09 5.18
C TYR A 40 -38.44 -24.98 5.31
N ARG A 41 -39.15 -24.93 6.44
CA ARG A 41 -40.10 -23.86 6.82
C ARG A 41 -39.64 -23.22 8.14
N PRO A 42 -39.60 -21.89 8.28
CA PRO A 42 -39.15 -21.25 9.50
C PRO A 42 -40.19 -21.37 10.63
N GLY A 43 -39.74 -21.78 11.82
CA GLY A 43 -40.49 -21.67 13.08
C GLY A 43 -40.00 -20.48 13.91
N THR A 44 -40.90 -19.79 14.61
CA THR A 44 -40.59 -18.55 15.33
C THR A 44 -40.16 -18.77 16.78
N GLY A 45 -38.99 -18.26 17.16
CA GLY A 45 -38.56 -18.19 18.57
C GLY A 45 -37.56 -17.06 18.82
N LYS A 46 -37.92 -16.09 19.68
CA LYS A 46 -37.04 -14.97 20.03
C LYS A 46 -36.20 -15.30 21.28
N LYS A 47 -34.87 -15.22 21.16
CA LYS A 47 -33.95 -14.84 22.24
C LYS A 47 -32.92 -13.85 21.68
N GLY A 48 -32.49 -12.89 22.50
CA GLY A 48 -31.53 -11.86 22.07
C GLY A 48 -30.11 -12.41 22.04
N GLY A 49 -29.56 -12.57 20.85
CA GLY A 49 -28.11 -12.56 20.61
C GLY A 49 -27.70 -11.23 19.97
N LEU A 50 -26.40 -11.03 19.78
CA LEU A 50 -25.88 -9.99 18.88
C LEU A 50 -26.58 -10.11 17.52
N ARG A 51 -27.07 -8.99 16.97
CA ARG A 51 -27.58 -8.98 15.60
C ARG A 51 -26.42 -9.36 14.68
N HIS A 52 -26.56 -10.51 14.01
CA HIS A 52 -25.82 -10.74 12.78
C HIS A 52 -26.07 -9.53 11.87
N LEU A 53 -25.01 -8.91 11.35
CA LEU A 53 -25.17 -7.80 10.42
C LEU A 53 -25.91 -8.33 9.19
N ASP A 54 -27.08 -7.75 8.93
CA ASP A 54 -27.84 -7.98 7.70
C ASP A 54 -27.14 -7.17 6.61
N LEU A 55 -26.36 -7.86 5.77
CA LEU A 55 -25.43 -7.27 4.81
C LEU A 55 -26.11 -6.30 3.82
N ARG A 56 -27.43 -6.42 3.65
CA ARG A 56 -28.28 -5.49 2.89
C ARG A 56 -28.27 -4.06 3.45
N ASN A 57 -27.93 -3.88 4.72
CA ASN A 57 -27.80 -2.58 5.39
C ASN A 57 -26.34 -2.10 5.51
N SER A 58 -25.35 -2.94 5.23
CA SER A 58 -23.92 -2.57 5.22
C SER A 58 -23.34 -2.31 3.83
N ALA A 59 -24.08 -2.62 2.76
CA ALA A 59 -23.77 -2.16 1.40
C ALA A 59 -23.53 -0.64 1.37
N THR A 60 -22.55 -0.17 0.60
CA THR A 60 -22.24 1.26 0.43
C THR A 60 -23.40 2.02 -0.24
N SER A 61 -23.33 3.35 -0.25
CA SER A 61 -24.26 4.20 -1.02
C SER A 61 -24.34 3.76 -2.48
N GLU A 62 -23.20 3.47 -3.11
CA GLU A 62 -23.10 3.04 -4.51
C GLU A 62 -23.68 1.64 -4.74
N LEU A 63 -23.35 0.66 -3.88
CA LEU A 63 -23.93 -0.70 -3.95
C LEU A 63 -25.47 -0.69 -3.80
N ARG A 64 -26.04 0.26 -3.06
CA ARG A 64 -27.51 0.44 -2.96
C ARG A 64 -28.12 1.16 -4.16
N ARG A 65 -27.36 2.05 -4.80
CA ARG A 65 -27.80 2.82 -5.99
C ARG A 65 -27.75 1.98 -7.27
N ASN A 66 -26.72 1.13 -7.42
CA ASN A 66 -26.45 0.42 -8.67
C ASN A 66 -26.56 -1.11 -8.51
N PRO A 67 -27.71 -1.73 -8.85
CA PRO A 67 -27.96 -3.16 -8.64
C PRO A 67 -27.21 -4.10 -9.61
N SER A 68 -26.37 -3.59 -10.52
CA SER A 68 -25.46 -4.43 -11.32
C SER A 68 -24.08 -4.62 -10.66
N LEU A 69 -23.80 -3.95 -9.55
CA LEU A 69 -22.59 -4.16 -8.76
C LEU A 69 -22.77 -5.36 -7.84
N SER A 70 -21.73 -6.18 -7.72
CA SER A 70 -21.63 -7.26 -6.73
C SER A 70 -20.76 -6.83 -5.57
N ALA A 71 -21.19 -7.17 -4.36
CA ALA A 71 -20.43 -6.91 -3.14
C ALA A 71 -19.19 -7.83 -3.02
N PRO A 72 -18.19 -7.48 -2.18
CA PRO A 72 -16.97 -8.27 -2.01
C PRO A 72 -17.19 -9.76 -1.65
N ASP A 73 -18.24 -10.06 -0.88
CA ASP A 73 -18.66 -11.41 -0.49
C ASP A 73 -19.36 -12.18 -1.63
N GLU A 74 -20.04 -11.48 -2.53
CA GLU A 74 -20.66 -12.07 -3.72
C GLU A 74 -19.64 -12.36 -4.83
N CYS A 75 -18.58 -11.56 -4.90
CA CYS A 75 -17.49 -11.73 -5.86
C CYS A 75 -16.48 -12.79 -5.43
N ALA A 76 -16.18 -12.88 -4.13
CA ALA A 76 -15.41 -13.96 -3.56
C ALA A 76 -16.16 -15.30 -3.76
N ARG A 77 -15.84 -16.04 -4.82
CA ARG A 77 -16.55 -17.27 -5.18
C ARG A 77 -15.66 -18.31 -5.85
N ALA A 78 -16.18 -19.53 -5.95
CA ALA A 78 -15.57 -20.61 -6.71
C ALA A 78 -15.88 -20.45 -8.21
N CYS A 79 -14.85 -20.16 -9.01
CA CYS A 79 -15.01 -19.81 -10.42
C CYS A 79 -15.35 -21.04 -11.28
N ARG A 80 -16.24 -20.84 -12.27
CA ARG A 80 -16.79 -21.91 -13.12
C ARG A 80 -16.70 -21.52 -14.58
N GLU A 81 -16.43 -22.52 -15.42
CA GLU A 81 -16.37 -22.34 -16.86
C GLU A 81 -17.76 -21.98 -17.42
N GLY A 82 -17.84 -20.88 -18.18
CA GLY A 82 -19.10 -20.36 -18.70
C GLY A 82 -19.98 -19.60 -17.69
N GLU A 83 -19.52 -19.35 -16.45
CA GLU A 83 -20.18 -18.36 -15.58
C GLU A 83 -19.92 -16.94 -16.13
N PRO A 84 -20.93 -16.05 -16.23
CA PRO A 84 -20.70 -14.68 -16.67
C PRO A 84 -19.85 -13.90 -15.66
N PRO A 85 -19.02 -12.94 -16.12
CA PRO A 85 -18.26 -12.08 -15.24
C PRO A 85 -19.17 -11.15 -14.44
N ARG A 86 -18.68 -10.74 -13.27
CA ARG A 86 -19.34 -9.77 -12.37
C ARG A 86 -18.62 -8.43 -12.38
N ILE A 87 -19.30 -7.40 -11.88
CA ILE A 87 -18.69 -6.11 -11.59
C ILE A 87 -18.50 -6.02 -10.07
N CYS A 88 -17.29 -6.33 -9.63
CA CYS A 88 -16.91 -6.44 -8.23
C CYS A 88 -16.53 -5.07 -7.68
N TYR A 89 -17.37 -4.53 -6.80
CA TYR A 89 -17.18 -3.21 -6.22
C TYR A 89 -16.51 -3.30 -4.84
N TYR A 90 -15.42 -2.57 -4.69
CA TYR A 90 -14.69 -2.35 -3.45
C TYR A 90 -14.61 -0.86 -3.16
N HIS A 91 -14.44 -0.52 -1.89
CA HIS A 91 -14.35 0.86 -1.42
C HIS A 91 -13.37 0.87 -0.25
N PHE A 92 -12.32 1.68 -0.36
CA PHE A 92 -11.22 1.81 0.59
C PHE A 92 -11.17 3.25 1.12
N THR A 93 -11.61 3.45 2.36
CA THR A 93 -11.28 4.66 3.11
C THR A 93 -9.88 4.49 3.69
N LEU A 94 -8.98 5.40 3.35
CA LEU A 94 -7.59 5.42 3.83
C LEU A 94 -7.46 6.42 4.97
N GLU A 95 -7.03 5.98 6.16
CA GLU A 95 -6.94 6.85 7.35
C GLU A 95 -5.72 6.51 8.22
N PHE A 96 -5.26 7.51 8.98
CA PHE A 96 -4.42 7.29 10.16
C PHE A 96 -5.19 6.50 11.21
N TYR A 97 -4.57 5.47 11.78
CA TYR A 97 -5.15 4.63 12.82
C TYR A 97 -4.10 4.24 13.87
N THR A 98 -4.46 3.39 14.83
CA THR A 98 -3.57 3.02 15.96
C THR A 98 -3.65 1.54 16.29
N VAL A 99 -2.50 0.89 16.43
CA VAL A 99 -2.39 -0.48 16.95
C VAL A 99 -2.82 -0.53 18.42
N LEU A 100 -3.55 -1.57 18.83
CA LEU A 100 -4.15 -1.73 20.16
C LEU A 100 -5.17 -0.64 20.57
N GLY A 101 -5.60 0.21 19.63
CA GLY A 101 -6.59 1.27 19.86
C GLY A 101 -7.96 0.76 20.36
N ALA A 102 -8.83 1.69 20.77
CA ALA A 102 -10.06 1.41 21.53
C ALA A 102 -11.02 0.35 20.92
N ALA A 103 -10.98 0.13 19.60
CA ALA A 103 -11.71 -0.96 18.94
C ALA A 103 -11.39 -2.35 19.54
N CYS A 104 -10.16 -2.57 20.01
CA CYS A 104 -9.72 -3.80 20.65
C CYS A 104 -10.34 -4.04 22.04
N GLN A 105 -11.00 -3.05 22.63
CA GLN A 105 -11.75 -3.20 23.88
C GLN A 105 -13.19 -3.68 23.65
N VAL A 106 -13.75 -3.46 22.45
CA VAL A 106 -15.15 -3.80 22.10
C VAL A 106 -15.26 -5.03 21.20
N CYS A 107 -14.20 -5.43 20.50
CA CYS A 107 -14.17 -6.64 19.71
C CYS A 107 -12.75 -7.24 19.61
N THR A 108 -12.67 -8.54 19.32
CA THR A 108 -11.42 -9.22 18.92
C THR A 108 -11.52 -9.60 17.44
N PRO A 109 -10.45 -9.40 16.63
CA PRO A 109 -10.49 -9.71 15.19
C PRO A 109 -10.83 -11.17 14.92
N ASN A 110 -11.81 -11.41 14.05
CA ASN A 110 -12.12 -12.77 13.59
C ASN A 110 -11.08 -13.18 12.53
N ALA A 111 -10.23 -14.17 12.87
CA ALA A 111 -9.17 -14.66 12.00
C ALA A 111 -9.64 -15.22 10.65
N THR A 112 -10.93 -15.54 10.45
CA THR A 112 -11.43 -16.07 9.16
C THR A 112 -11.90 -15.02 8.16
N ASN A 113 -12.02 -13.73 8.54
CA ASN A 113 -12.52 -12.69 7.65
C ASN A 113 -11.40 -11.77 7.14
N THR A 114 -10.88 -12.07 5.94
CA THR A 114 -9.86 -11.29 5.24
C THR A 114 -10.43 -10.30 4.21
N VAL A 115 -11.75 -10.33 3.97
CA VAL A 115 -12.38 -9.61 2.85
C VAL A 115 -13.05 -8.30 3.31
N TRP A 116 -13.51 -8.21 4.57
CA TRP A 116 -14.00 -6.96 5.16
C TRP A 116 -13.81 -6.89 6.68
N SER A 117 -13.72 -5.69 7.24
CA SER A 117 -13.61 -5.49 8.69
C SER A 117 -14.96 -5.67 9.38
N SER A 118 -15.16 -6.80 10.05
CA SER A 118 -16.25 -6.96 11.05
C SER A 118 -15.80 -6.59 12.47
N CYS A 119 -14.54 -6.22 12.65
CA CYS A 119 -13.95 -5.76 13.92
C CYS A 119 -12.70 -4.93 13.60
N GLN A 120 -12.76 -3.62 13.86
CA GLN A 120 -11.74 -2.63 13.50
C GLN A 120 -10.50 -2.63 14.43
N CYS A 121 -10.25 -3.73 15.15
CA CYS A 121 -9.11 -3.85 16.04
C CYS A 121 -7.86 -4.29 15.24
N VAL A 122 -6.79 -3.49 15.27
CA VAL A 122 -5.49 -3.87 14.72
C VAL A 122 -4.56 -4.25 15.88
N LEU A 123 -4.03 -5.48 15.86
CA LEU A 123 -3.17 -6.01 16.92
C LEU A 123 -1.68 -6.02 16.56
N ALA A 124 -1.34 -6.10 15.27
CA ALA A 124 0.03 -6.24 14.77
C ALA A 124 0.83 -7.29 15.57
N ASP A 125 1.99 -6.91 16.10
CA ASP A 125 2.82 -7.71 17.01
C ASP A 125 2.64 -7.35 18.49
N GLY A 126 1.67 -6.48 18.83
CA GLY A 126 1.36 -6.08 20.19
C GLY A 126 2.19 -4.92 20.75
N VAL A 127 2.89 -4.17 19.90
CA VAL A 127 3.48 -2.86 20.24
C VAL A 127 2.57 -1.75 19.71
N GLU A 128 2.20 -0.79 20.57
CA GLU A 128 1.34 0.34 20.23
C GLU A 128 2.11 1.36 19.38
N ARG A 129 1.57 1.70 18.20
CA ARG A 129 2.06 2.79 17.34
C ARG A 129 0.96 3.35 16.42
N GLY A 130 1.23 4.52 15.84
CA GLY A 130 0.49 5.05 14.69
C GLY A 130 0.69 4.20 13.44
N ILE A 131 -0.34 4.08 12.62
CA ILE A 131 -0.35 3.26 11.39
C ILE A 131 -1.24 3.91 10.33
N LEU A 132 -1.09 3.47 9.08
CA LEU A 132 -1.97 3.79 7.97
C LEU A 132 -2.82 2.55 7.63
N THR A 133 -4.13 2.72 7.42
CA THR A 133 -5.01 1.59 7.14
C THR A 133 -5.97 1.87 6.00
N ALA A 134 -6.32 0.81 5.25
CA ALA A 134 -7.55 0.78 4.46
C ALA A 134 -8.66 0.13 5.30
N ASN A 135 -9.78 0.82 5.50
CA ASN A 135 -10.96 0.33 6.23
C ASN A 135 -10.67 -0.21 7.64
N ARG A 136 -9.64 0.33 8.33
CA ARG A 136 -9.17 -0.12 9.66
C ARG A 136 -8.83 -1.61 9.70
N MET A 137 -8.05 -2.03 8.70
CA MET A 137 -7.49 -3.37 8.58
C MET A 137 -5.99 -3.29 8.26
N VAL A 138 -5.20 -4.15 8.92
CA VAL A 138 -3.82 -4.50 8.51
C VAL A 138 -3.72 -6.03 8.55
N PRO A 139 -3.47 -6.71 7.40
CA PRO A 139 -3.43 -6.16 6.06
C PRO A 139 -4.81 -5.62 5.66
N GLY A 140 -4.85 -4.70 4.70
CA GLY A 140 -6.08 -4.15 4.16
C GLY A 140 -6.96 -5.19 3.45
N PRO A 141 -8.19 -4.80 3.03
CA PRO A 141 -9.18 -5.71 2.45
C PRO A 141 -8.65 -6.57 1.29
N SER A 142 -8.96 -7.86 1.33
CA SER A 142 -8.59 -8.81 0.28
C SER A 142 -9.55 -8.74 -0.91
N ILE A 143 -9.01 -8.43 -2.09
CA ILE A 143 -9.74 -8.54 -3.37
C ILE A 143 -9.77 -10.02 -3.78
N GLN A 144 -10.95 -10.55 -4.05
CA GLN A 144 -11.20 -11.98 -4.28
C GLN A 144 -12.20 -12.11 -5.42
N VAL A 145 -11.72 -12.42 -6.63
CA VAL A 145 -12.51 -12.34 -7.87
C VAL A 145 -12.21 -13.51 -8.80
N CYS A 146 -13.00 -13.66 -9.85
CA CYS A 146 -12.74 -14.59 -10.95
C CYS A 146 -12.05 -13.89 -12.13
N GLU A 147 -11.26 -14.67 -12.87
CA GLU A 147 -10.72 -14.31 -14.17
C GLU A 147 -11.84 -13.77 -15.09
N GLY A 148 -11.65 -12.57 -15.64
CA GLY A 148 -12.62 -11.88 -16.48
C GLY A 148 -13.65 -11.02 -15.74
N ASP A 149 -13.74 -11.07 -14.41
CA ASP A 149 -14.53 -10.09 -13.65
C ASP A 149 -13.98 -8.66 -13.87
N LYS A 150 -14.87 -7.67 -13.87
CA LYS A 150 -14.49 -6.26 -13.78
C LYS A 150 -14.39 -5.86 -12.32
N VAL A 151 -13.24 -5.32 -11.91
CA VAL A 151 -13.04 -4.78 -10.57
C VAL A 151 -13.17 -3.26 -10.61
N VAL A 152 -13.91 -2.71 -9.66
CA VAL A 152 -14.06 -1.27 -9.41
C VAL A 152 -13.63 -1.04 -7.96
N VAL A 153 -12.68 -0.14 -7.74
CA VAL A 153 -12.24 0.24 -6.38
C VAL A 153 -12.29 1.75 -6.23
N ASP A 154 -13.18 2.23 -5.36
CA ASP A 154 -13.21 3.63 -4.94
C ASP A 154 -12.22 3.79 -3.78
N VAL A 155 -11.24 4.67 -3.92
CA VAL A 155 -10.23 4.96 -2.89
C VAL A 155 -10.41 6.40 -2.43
N GLU A 156 -10.82 6.57 -1.18
CA GLU A 156 -10.99 7.87 -0.51
C GLU A 156 -9.80 8.12 0.41
N ASN A 157 -9.13 9.26 0.27
CA ASN A 157 -7.94 9.58 1.08
C ASN A 157 -8.29 10.53 2.24
N HIS A 158 -8.46 9.99 3.45
CA HIS A 158 -8.63 10.75 4.69
C HIS A 158 -7.32 10.83 5.50
N MET A 159 -6.16 10.68 4.87
CA MET A 159 -4.85 10.83 5.51
C MET A 159 -4.41 12.30 5.47
N GLU A 160 -4.58 13.00 6.58
CA GLU A 160 -4.26 14.42 6.73
C GLU A 160 -2.83 14.75 6.27
N GLY A 161 -2.68 15.75 5.40
CA GLY A 161 -1.40 16.24 4.91
C GLY A 161 -0.60 15.26 4.04
N MET A 162 -1.20 14.17 3.56
CA MET A 162 -0.52 13.18 2.71
C MET A 162 -1.33 12.85 1.46
N GLU A 163 -0.64 12.71 0.32
CA GLU A 163 -1.21 12.11 -0.89
C GLU A 163 -0.94 10.61 -0.99
N VAL A 164 -1.67 9.89 -1.86
CA VAL A 164 -1.51 8.43 -2.03
C VAL A 164 -1.90 7.95 -3.43
N THR A 165 -1.24 6.90 -3.92
CA THR A 165 -1.70 6.07 -5.03
C THR A 165 -1.72 4.60 -4.61
N ILE A 166 -2.61 3.79 -5.20
CA ILE A 166 -2.70 2.34 -4.94
C ILE A 166 -2.35 1.58 -6.21
N HIS A 167 -1.25 0.82 -6.17
CA HIS A 167 -0.83 -0.06 -7.25
C HIS A 167 -1.35 -1.49 -7.05
N TRP A 168 -1.57 -2.19 -8.17
CA TRP A 168 -2.17 -3.52 -8.25
C TRP A 168 -1.11 -4.56 -8.67
N HIS A 169 -0.11 -4.79 -7.81
CA HIS A 169 1.08 -5.60 -8.06
C HIS A 169 0.78 -6.94 -8.75
N GLY A 170 1.25 -7.03 -10.01
CA GLY A 170 1.14 -8.21 -10.87
C GLY A 170 -0.13 -8.29 -11.72
N VAL A 171 -1.05 -7.32 -11.63
CA VAL A 171 -2.17 -7.17 -12.58
C VAL A 171 -1.69 -6.44 -13.82
N TRP A 172 -1.88 -7.01 -15.02
CA TRP A 172 -1.27 -6.47 -16.24
C TRP A 172 -1.89 -5.16 -16.79
N GLN A 173 -3.00 -4.67 -16.23
CA GLN A 173 -3.67 -3.43 -16.65
C GLN A 173 -3.93 -3.28 -18.17
N ARG A 174 -4.12 -4.40 -18.89
CA ARG A 174 -4.32 -4.40 -20.35
C ARG A 174 -5.64 -3.71 -20.73
N GLY A 175 -5.54 -2.56 -21.39
CA GLY A 175 -6.68 -1.69 -21.73
C GLY A 175 -7.14 -0.78 -20.59
N THR A 176 -6.46 -0.82 -19.44
CA THR A 176 -6.79 -0.10 -18.20
C THR A 176 -5.56 0.61 -17.60
N GLN A 177 -4.55 0.90 -18.43
CA GLN A 177 -3.22 1.42 -18.05
C GLN A 177 -3.23 2.67 -17.14
N TYR A 178 -4.25 3.55 -17.28
CA TYR A 178 -4.43 4.72 -16.40
C TYR A 178 -4.65 4.37 -14.92
N TYR A 179 -5.07 3.14 -14.63
CA TYR A 179 -5.40 2.66 -13.29
C TYR A 179 -4.28 1.81 -12.66
N ASP A 180 -3.06 1.86 -13.19
CA ASP A 180 -1.91 1.14 -12.63
C ASP A 180 -1.44 1.69 -11.27
N GLY A 181 -1.70 2.97 -10.97
CA GLY A 181 -1.46 3.52 -9.63
C GLY A 181 -0.04 4.00 -9.35
N VAL A 182 0.77 4.33 -10.37
CA VAL A 182 2.11 4.93 -10.20
C VAL A 182 2.00 6.46 -10.23
N PRO A 183 2.49 7.18 -9.20
CA PRO A 183 2.44 8.64 -9.13
C PRO A 183 3.30 9.25 -10.24
N PHE A 184 2.77 10.29 -10.89
CA PHE A 184 3.41 11.03 -11.99
C PHE A 184 3.86 10.19 -13.20
N VAL A 185 3.48 8.91 -13.28
CA VAL A 185 3.63 8.07 -14.48
C VAL A 185 2.27 7.75 -15.07
N THR A 186 1.37 7.14 -14.29
CA THR A 186 0.02 6.76 -14.76
C THR A 186 -1.09 7.65 -14.22
N GLN A 187 -0.89 8.33 -13.09
CA GLN A 187 -1.86 9.26 -12.52
C GLN A 187 -1.21 10.32 -11.62
N CYS A 188 -1.95 11.38 -11.31
CA CYS A 188 -1.63 12.22 -10.15
C CYS A 188 -1.90 11.44 -8.84
N PRO A 189 -1.16 11.72 -7.76
CA PRO A 189 -1.52 11.25 -6.43
C PRO A 189 -2.92 11.71 -5.99
N ILE A 190 -3.64 10.85 -5.26
CA ILE A 190 -4.91 11.18 -4.62
C ILE A 190 -4.58 12.06 -3.41
N GLN A 191 -4.90 13.36 -3.51
CA GLN A 191 -4.70 14.31 -2.42
C GLN A 191 -5.64 14.03 -1.24
N GLN A 192 -5.31 14.56 -0.06
CA GLN A 192 -6.19 14.51 1.11
C GLN A 192 -7.57 15.09 0.77
N GLY A 193 -8.63 14.41 1.23
CA GLY A 193 -10.03 14.78 0.98
C GLY A 193 -10.59 14.26 -0.35
N ASN A 194 -9.74 13.79 -1.27
CA ASN A 194 -10.17 13.39 -2.59
C ASN A 194 -10.45 11.88 -2.72
N ALA A 195 -11.27 11.54 -3.70
CA ALA A 195 -11.63 10.18 -4.09
C ALA A 195 -11.21 9.85 -5.54
N PHE A 196 -10.70 8.64 -5.75
CA PHE A 196 -10.32 8.13 -7.07
C PHE A 196 -10.84 6.71 -7.30
N ARG A 197 -11.53 6.49 -8.43
CA ARG A 197 -12.15 5.21 -8.80
C ARG A 197 -11.30 4.47 -9.84
N TYR A 198 -10.59 3.45 -9.39
CA TYR A 198 -9.86 2.51 -10.24
C TYR A 198 -10.85 1.55 -10.93
N GLN A 199 -10.66 1.28 -12.22
CA GLN A 199 -11.49 0.30 -12.96
C GLN A 199 -10.63 -0.61 -13.84
N TRP A 200 -10.45 -1.88 -13.46
CA TRP A 200 -9.65 -2.84 -14.21
C TRP A 200 -10.34 -4.19 -14.44
N ILE A 201 -9.92 -4.94 -15.46
CA ILE A 201 -10.41 -6.30 -15.71
C ILE A 201 -9.43 -7.28 -15.08
N ALA A 202 -9.95 -8.31 -14.39
CA ALA A 202 -9.18 -9.38 -13.78
C ALA A 202 -8.63 -10.35 -14.87
N GLY A 203 -7.75 -9.83 -15.73
CA GLY A 203 -7.33 -10.48 -16.99
C GLY A 203 -6.29 -11.59 -16.85
N ASN A 204 -5.59 -11.68 -15.72
CA ASN A 204 -4.60 -12.72 -15.45
C ASN A 204 -4.88 -13.40 -14.10
N ALA A 205 -5.10 -14.72 -14.12
CA ALA A 205 -5.34 -15.50 -12.91
C ALA A 205 -4.04 -15.71 -12.12
N GLY A 206 -4.10 -15.67 -10.80
CA GLY A 206 -2.89 -15.73 -9.99
C GLY A 206 -3.04 -15.33 -8.52
N THR A 207 -1.90 -15.16 -7.86
CA THR A 207 -1.75 -14.58 -6.53
C THR A 207 -1.01 -13.27 -6.67
N HIS A 208 -1.71 -12.18 -6.35
CA HIS A 208 -1.31 -10.80 -6.55
C HIS A 208 -1.53 -10.03 -5.23
N PHE A 209 -1.17 -8.76 -5.18
CA PHE A 209 -1.47 -7.91 -4.02
C PHE A 209 -1.60 -6.45 -4.45
N TRP A 210 -2.18 -5.62 -3.61
CA TRP A 210 -2.18 -4.17 -3.78
C TRP A 210 -1.34 -3.53 -2.66
N HIS A 211 -0.77 -2.36 -2.93
CA HIS A 211 -0.09 -1.55 -1.93
C HIS A 211 -0.08 -0.07 -2.32
N ALA A 212 0.19 0.80 -1.35
CA ALA A 212 0.51 2.20 -1.65
C ALA A 212 1.80 2.29 -2.46
N HIS A 213 1.80 3.08 -3.53
CA HIS A 213 2.97 3.35 -4.38
C HIS A 213 3.40 4.83 -4.27
N THR A 214 3.25 5.40 -3.07
CA THR A 214 3.61 6.79 -2.75
C THR A 214 4.39 6.83 -1.44
N GLY A 215 5.51 7.57 -1.44
CA GLY A 215 6.39 7.71 -0.28
C GLY A 215 6.83 6.38 0.33
N LEU A 216 6.72 6.27 1.67
CA LEU A 216 7.03 5.03 2.41
C LEU A 216 5.77 4.31 2.93
N GLN A 217 4.57 4.75 2.55
CA GLN A 217 3.27 4.43 3.18
C GLN A 217 2.90 2.93 3.20
N LYS A 218 3.46 2.15 2.27
CA LYS A 218 3.36 0.67 2.27
C LYS A 218 3.90 0.08 3.59
N MET A 219 4.99 0.61 4.15
CA MET A 219 5.56 0.10 5.41
C MET A 219 4.65 0.31 6.62
N ASP A 220 3.85 1.38 6.59
CA ASP A 220 3.00 1.78 7.72
C ASP A 220 1.59 1.18 7.69
N GLY A 221 1.28 0.36 6.68
CA GLY A 221 0.12 -0.56 6.70
C GLY A 221 -0.70 -0.63 5.41
N LEU A 222 -0.41 0.21 4.41
CA LEU A 222 -1.18 0.24 3.15
C LEU A 222 -0.75 -0.87 2.17
N TYR A 223 -1.21 -2.09 2.46
CA TYR A 223 -1.13 -3.26 1.58
C TYR A 223 -2.25 -4.26 1.87
N GLY A 224 -2.67 -5.02 0.85
CA GLY A 224 -3.66 -6.09 0.97
C GLY A 224 -3.58 -7.07 -0.20
N SER A 225 -4.22 -8.24 -0.08
CA SER A 225 -4.08 -9.30 -1.09
C SER A 225 -5.07 -9.16 -2.26
N ILE A 226 -4.67 -9.65 -3.43
CA ILE A 226 -5.55 -9.82 -4.59
C ILE A 226 -5.45 -11.28 -5.05
N VAL A 227 -6.58 -11.98 -5.17
CA VAL A 227 -6.62 -13.33 -5.73
C VAL A 227 -7.62 -13.37 -6.88
N ILE A 228 -7.09 -13.60 -8.08
CA ILE A 228 -7.87 -13.81 -9.30
C ILE A 228 -7.90 -15.33 -9.56
N ARG A 229 -9.05 -15.96 -9.36
CA ARG A 229 -9.21 -17.41 -9.57
C ARG A 229 -9.71 -17.74 -10.96
N GLN A 230 -9.25 -18.86 -11.49
CA GLN A 230 -9.72 -19.44 -12.75
C GLN A 230 -10.50 -20.75 -12.47
N PRO A 231 -11.36 -21.20 -13.40
CA PRO A 231 -12.01 -22.51 -13.31
C PRO A 231 -10.98 -23.67 -13.21
N PRO A 232 -11.30 -24.78 -12.52
CA PRO A 232 -10.37 -25.92 -12.37
C PRO A 232 -9.96 -26.58 -13.71
N SER A 233 -10.69 -26.33 -14.78
CA SER A 233 -10.40 -26.79 -16.15
C SER A 233 -9.30 -25.98 -16.86
N LYS A 234 -9.02 -24.75 -16.41
CA LYS A 234 -7.92 -23.92 -16.93
C LYS A 234 -6.62 -24.08 -16.15
N ASP A 235 -6.70 -24.29 -14.84
CA ASP A 235 -5.50 -24.39 -14.00
C ASP A 235 -4.78 -25.74 -14.19
N PRO A 236 -3.54 -25.76 -14.72
CA PRO A 236 -2.83 -27.00 -15.07
C PRO A 236 -2.41 -27.83 -13.85
N ASN A 237 -2.45 -27.23 -12.65
CA ASN A 237 -2.07 -27.85 -11.39
C ASN A 237 -3.29 -28.13 -10.48
N SER A 238 -4.52 -27.97 -10.99
CA SER A 238 -5.75 -28.08 -10.20
C SER A 238 -5.93 -29.46 -9.55
N ASN A 239 -5.48 -30.53 -10.19
CA ASN A 239 -5.54 -31.90 -9.68
C ASN A 239 -4.65 -32.15 -8.43
N LEU A 240 -3.78 -31.22 -8.06
CA LEU A 240 -2.84 -31.36 -6.95
C LEU A 240 -3.42 -30.95 -5.60
N TYR A 241 -4.49 -30.15 -5.56
CA TYR A 241 -5.17 -29.72 -4.33
C TYR A 241 -6.64 -30.15 -4.32
N ASP A 242 -7.27 -30.17 -3.14
CA ASP A 242 -8.71 -30.40 -2.99
C ASP A 242 -9.46 -29.07 -2.77
N TYR A 243 -8.74 -28.06 -2.23
CA TYR A 243 -9.27 -26.76 -1.83
C TYR A 243 -8.30 -25.60 -2.14
N ASP A 244 -8.85 -24.52 -2.68
CA ASP A 244 -8.28 -23.16 -2.70
C ASP A 244 -9.29 -22.26 -1.96
N LEU A 245 -8.84 -21.60 -0.88
CA LEU A 245 -9.70 -20.91 0.08
C LEU A 245 -9.23 -19.47 0.33
N THR A 246 -10.18 -18.56 0.55
CA THR A 246 -9.92 -17.17 0.98
C THR A 246 -9.14 -17.07 2.29
N THR A 247 -9.22 -18.11 3.14
CA THR A 247 -8.53 -18.23 4.44
C THR A 247 -7.14 -18.86 4.36
N HIS A 248 -6.67 -19.24 3.16
CA HIS A 248 -5.35 -19.86 2.93
C HIS A 248 -4.40 -18.95 2.13
N VAL A 249 -4.72 -17.65 2.08
CA VAL A 249 -3.78 -16.59 1.70
C VAL A 249 -2.86 -16.31 2.90
N MET A 250 -1.55 -16.24 2.63
CA MET A 250 -0.50 -15.97 3.62
C MET A 250 0.27 -14.74 3.17
N LEU A 251 -0.19 -13.57 3.60
CA LEU A 251 0.47 -12.29 3.35
C LEU A 251 1.49 -12.03 4.47
N LEU A 252 2.74 -11.83 4.07
CA LEU A 252 3.90 -11.64 4.93
C LEU A 252 4.37 -10.19 4.81
N SER A 253 4.49 -9.49 5.94
CA SER A 253 5.04 -8.14 6.00
C SER A 253 6.15 -8.02 7.04
N ASP A 254 7.06 -7.09 6.78
CA ASP A 254 7.97 -6.56 7.79
C ASP A 254 7.25 -5.53 8.67
N TRP A 255 7.78 -5.31 9.88
CA TRP A 255 7.12 -4.44 10.85
C TRP A 255 8.11 -3.60 11.66
N MET A 256 7.90 -2.29 11.63
CA MET A 256 8.66 -1.32 12.41
C MET A 256 7.84 -0.78 13.57
N HIS A 257 8.52 -0.32 14.62
CA HIS A 257 7.91 0.32 15.78
C HIS A 257 7.93 1.86 15.73
N GLU A 258 8.53 2.40 14.68
CA GLU A 258 8.57 3.83 14.33
C GLU A 258 7.98 3.97 12.92
N ASP A 259 7.34 5.09 12.62
CA ASP A 259 6.80 5.35 11.28
C ASP A 259 7.94 5.42 10.26
N ALA A 260 7.76 4.83 9.08
CA ALA A 260 8.86 4.63 8.14
C ALA A 260 9.49 5.97 7.68
N ALA A 261 8.69 7.04 7.65
CA ALA A 261 9.15 8.41 7.42
C ALA A 261 10.23 8.87 8.43
N GLU A 262 10.16 8.47 9.71
CA GLU A 262 11.17 8.86 10.70
C GLU A 262 12.53 8.16 10.52
N LYS A 263 12.59 7.10 9.70
CA LYS A 263 13.83 6.42 9.31
C LYS A 263 14.37 6.93 7.96
N PHE A 264 13.81 8.00 7.40
CA PHE A 264 14.29 8.70 6.21
C PHE A 264 14.72 10.15 6.52
N PRO A 265 15.79 10.70 5.92
CA PRO A 265 16.75 10.05 5.01
C PRO A 265 17.63 9.00 5.71
N GLY A 266 17.60 8.91 7.04
CA GLY A 266 18.32 7.88 7.80
C GLY A 266 18.89 8.43 9.10
N ARG A 267 19.38 7.54 9.97
CA ARG A 267 19.86 7.87 11.32
C ARG A 267 21.31 7.41 11.52
N LEU A 268 22.11 8.23 12.21
CA LEU A 268 23.55 7.98 12.46
C LEU A 268 23.90 7.45 13.87
N ALA A 269 22.97 7.51 14.83
CA ALA A 269 23.29 7.28 16.25
C ALA A 269 22.37 6.28 16.98
N VAL A 270 21.08 6.23 16.62
CA VAL A 270 20.05 5.38 17.25
C VAL A 270 19.14 4.87 16.14
N ASN A 271 18.73 3.60 16.22
CA ASN A 271 17.90 2.91 15.22
C ASN A 271 18.42 3.14 13.79
N THR A 272 19.72 2.90 13.60
CA THR A 272 20.40 3.06 12.31
C THR A 272 20.04 1.92 11.35
N GLY A 273 20.01 2.21 10.06
CA GLY A 273 19.64 1.24 9.02
C GLY A 273 18.13 1.12 8.77
N GLN A 274 17.75 0.04 8.07
CA GLN A 274 16.41 -0.14 7.49
C GLN A 274 15.75 -1.46 7.90
N ASP A 275 16.38 -2.24 8.78
CA ASP A 275 15.83 -3.51 9.19
C ASP A 275 14.70 -3.35 10.23
N PRO A 276 13.60 -4.12 10.10
CA PRO A 276 12.44 -4.06 10.98
C PRO A 276 12.74 -4.60 12.39
N GLU A 277 11.92 -4.16 13.35
CA GLU A 277 11.92 -4.69 14.71
C GLU A 277 11.19 -6.05 14.81
N SER A 278 10.26 -6.34 13.90
CA SER A 278 9.41 -7.54 13.91
C SER A 278 8.95 -7.93 12.50
N LEU A 279 8.23 -9.05 12.37
CA LEU A 279 7.55 -9.49 11.13
C LEU A 279 6.13 -9.93 11.47
N LEU A 280 5.21 -9.85 10.50
CA LEU A 280 3.81 -10.28 10.65
C LEU A 280 3.43 -11.36 9.63
N ILE A 281 2.52 -12.24 10.02
CA ILE A 281 1.81 -13.17 9.14
C ILE A 281 0.33 -12.79 9.20
N ASN A 282 -0.26 -12.38 8.07
CA ASN A 282 -1.63 -11.86 8.00
C ASN A 282 -1.93 -10.81 9.08
N GLY A 283 -1.02 -9.84 9.27
CA GLY A 283 -1.16 -8.73 10.22
C GLY A 283 -1.03 -9.12 11.69
N LYS A 284 -0.57 -10.34 11.98
CA LYS A 284 -0.42 -10.89 13.34
C LYS A 284 1.02 -11.28 13.62
N GLY A 285 1.46 -11.02 14.84
CA GLY A 285 2.74 -11.50 15.36
C GLY A 285 2.82 -11.41 16.88
N GLN A 286 4.00 -11.71 17.42
CA GLN A 286 4.44 -11.35 18.76
C GLN A 286 5.83 -10.72 18.67
N PHE A 287 6.10 -9.76 19.54
CA PHE A 287 7.40 -9.11 19.70
C PHE A 287 8.08 -9.54 20.99
N ARG A 288 9.41 -9.57 20.97
CA ARG A 288 10.23 -9.71 22.17
C ARG A 288 11.17 -8.53 22.29
N ASP A 289 11.00 -7.74 23.34
CA ASP A 289 11.97 -6.68 23.65
C ASP A 289 13.33 -7.31 23.99
N PRO A 290 14.42 -7.01 23.25
CA PRO A 290 15.74 -7.57 23.52
C PRO A 290 16.34 -7.06 24.84
N ASN A 291 15.85 -5.93 25.38
CA ASN A 291 16.40 -5.28 26.56
C ASN A 291 15.77 -5.82 27.86
N THR A 292 14.44 -5.83 27.99
CA THR A 292 13.74 -6.39 29.16
C THR A 292 13.48 -7.90 29.04
N GLY A 293 13.52 -8.45 27.82
CA GLY A 293 13.14 -9.83 27.54
C GLY A 293 11.64 -10.10 27.53
N PHE A 294 10.80 -9.07 27.74
CA PHE A 294 9.33 -9.14 27.74
C PHE A 294 8.80 -9.62 26.38
N MET A 295 7.70 -10.39 26.42
CA MET A 295 6.96 -10.88 25.26
C MET A 295 5.59 -10.20 25.22
N THR A 296 5.20 -9.66 24.07
CA THR A 296 3.80 -9.28 23.84
C THR A 296 2.91 -10.54 23.78
N ASN A 297 1.63 -10.38 24.13
CA ASN A 297 0.66 -11.49 24.22
C ASN A 297 -0.47 -11.35 23.19
N THR A 298 -0.10 -11.10 21.94
CA THR A 298 -0.99 -11.06 20.77
C THR A 298 -1.19 -12.46 20.16
N PRO A 299 -2.33 -12.71 19.48
CA PRO A 299 -2.61 -14.01 18.87
C PRO A 299 -1.79 -14.21 17.58
N LEU A 300 -1.09 -15.34 17.47
CA LEU A 300 -0.43 -15.76 16.23
C LEU A 300 -1.44 -16.17 15.16
N GLU A 301 -1.03 -16.19 13.89
CA GLU A 301 -1.92 -16.64 12.81
C GLU A 301 -2.13 -18.16 12.80
N VAL A 302 -3.36 -18.61 12.53
CA VAL A 302 -3.76 -20.04 12.60
C VAL A 302 -4.46 -20.52 11.33
N PHE A 303 -3.73 -21.22 10.48
CA PHE A 303 -4.30 -21.91 9.30
C PHE A 303 -4.86 -23.27 9.70
N THR A 304 -6.14 -23.55 9.40
CA THR A 304 -6.80 -24.80 9.79
C THR A 304 -7.06 -25.72 8.58
N ILE A 305 -6.47 -26.92 8.61
CA ILE A 305 -6.54 -27.93 7.55
C ILE A 305 -7.23 -29.22 8.02
N THR A 306 -8.00 -29.87 7.15
CA THR A 306 -8.66 -31.16 7.44
C THR A 306 -7.70 -32.34 7.17
N PRO A 307 -7.59 -33.34 8.06
CA PRO A 307 -6.74 -34.53 7.84
C PRO A 307 -7.07 -35.25 6.52
N GLY A 308 -6.06 -35.71 5.80
CA GLY A 308 -6.20 -36.43 4.52
C GLY A 308 -6.61 -35.56 3.33
N ARG A 309 -6.60 -34.23 3.47
CA ARG A 309 -6.93 -33.26 2.41
C ARG A 309 -5.72 -32.46 1.94
N LYS A 310 -5.83 -31.86 0.76
CA LYS A 310 -4.78 -31.07 0.12
C LYS A 310 -5.23 -29.62 -0.06
N TYR A 311 -4.39 -28.67 0.33
CA TYR A 311 -4.72 -27.24 0.36
C TYR A 311 -3.71 -26.41 -0.44
N ARG A 312 -4.19 -25.58 -1.37
CA ARG A 312 -3.40 -24.52 -2.01
C ARG A 312 -3.24 -23.36 -1.02
N PHE A 313 -2.02 -23.08 -0.64
CA PHE A 313 -1.62 -21.86 0.06
C PHE A 313 -1.12 -20.84 -0.96
N ARG A 314 -1.44 -19.57 -0.73
CA ARG A 314 -1.10 -18.44 -1.59
C ARG A 314 -0.21 -17.48 -0.81
N MET A 315 1.11 -17.63 -0.92
CA MET A 315 2.09 -16.83 -0.16
C MET A 315 2.42 -15.54 -0.92
N ILE A 316 2.32 -14.42 -0.22
CA ILE A 316 2.64 -13.08 -0.71
C ILE A 316 3.72 -12.49 0.18
N ASN A 317 4.85 -12.07 -0.40
CA ASN A 317 5.85 -11.28 0.30
C ASN A 317 5.66 -9.79 0.00
N SER A 318 4.93 -9.09 0.88
CA SER A 318 4.70 -7.65 0.80
C SER A 318 5.70 -6.84 1.64
N PHE A 319 6.87 -7.41 1.97
CA PHE A 319 7.96 -6.68 2.64
C PHE A 319 8.34 -5.40 1.87
N ALA A 320 9.03 -4.48 2.53
CA ALA A 320 9.50 -3.23 1.94
C ALA A 320 10.94 -2.86 2.32
N SER A 321 11.47 -3.43 3.41
CA SER A 321 12.88 -3.40 3.79
C SER A 321 13.73 -4.36 2.94
N VAL A 322 15.05 -4.31 3.14
CA VAL A 322 16.06 -5.12 2.43
C VAL A 322 16.07 -6.62 2.77
N CYS A 323 15.18 -7.10 3.63
CA CYS A 323 15.23 -8.46 4.16
C CYS A 323 14.54 -9.52 3.27
N PRO A 324 15.20 -10.65 2.93
CA PRO A 324 14.54 -11.81 2.34
C PRO A 324 13.72 -12.57 3.39
N ALA A 325 12.54 -13.05 3.01
CA ALA A 325 11.65 -13.84 3.87
C ALA A 325 11.91 -15.34 3.68
N GLN A 326 12.27 -16.06 4.76
CA GLN A 326 12.36 -17.53 4.78
C GLN A 326 11.13 -18.13 5.47
N LEU A 327 10.35 -18.94 4.75
CA LEU A 327 9.19 -19.68 5.26
C LEU A 327 9.51 -21.18 5.35
N THR A 328 9.24 -21.80 6.50
CA THR A 328 9.36 -23.26 6.73
C THR A 328 8.21 -23.76 7.60
N ILE A 329 7.68 -24.96 7.35
CA ILE A 329 6.53 -25.52 8.09
C ILE A 329 6.89 -26.89 8.70
N GLN A 330 6.60 -27.06 9.98
CA GLN A 330 7.06 -28.19 10.77
C GLN A 330 6.45 -29.51 10.26
N GLY A 331 7.29 -30.38 9.72
CA GLY A 331 6.89 -31.71 9.23
C GLY A 331 6.01 -31.71 7.97
N HIS A 332 5.97 -30.60 7.23
CA HIS A 332 5.17 -30.48 6.01
C HIS A 332 6.05 -30.00 4.85
N ASP A 333 5.97 -30.72 3.74
CA ASP A 333 6.67 -30.39 2.51
C ASP A 333 5.78 -29.50 1.63
N LEU A 334 6.39 -28.51 1.00
CA LEU A 334 5.72 -27.48 0.21
C LEU A 334 5.85 -27.87 -1.27
N THR A 335 4.74 -28.30 -1.89
CA THR A 335 4.74 -28.60 -3.34
C THR A 335 4.41 -27.32 -4.10
N LEU A 336 5.43 -26.58 -4.54
CA LEU A 336 5.29 -25.36 -5.31
C LEU A 336 4.58 -25.62 -6.65
N ILE A 337 3.60 -24.77 -7.00
CA ILE A 337 2.78 -24.87 -8.21
C ILE A 337 2.62 -23.56 -9.00
N ALA A 338 2.96 -22.39 -8.43
CA ALA A 338 3.02 -21.13 -9.16
C ALA A 338 4.02 -20.15 -8.53
N THR A 339 4.48 -19.15 -9.29
CA THR A 339 5.21 -17.98 -8.80
C THR A 339 4.73 -16.72 -9.50
N ASP A 340 4.56 -15.63 -8.75
CA ASP A 340 4.02 -14.34 -9.21
C ASP A 340 2.67 -14.44 -9.95
N GLY A 341 1.89 -15.51 -9.69
CA GLY A 341 0.63 -15.83 -10.35
C GLY A 341 0.75 -16.88 -11.46
N GLU A 342 1.90 -16.95 -12.13
CA GLU A 342 2.18 -17.84 -13.25
C GLU A 342 2.44 -19.29 -12.80
N PRO A 343 1.74 -20.30 -13.37
CA PRO A 343 1.85 -21.68 -12.93
C PRO A 343 3.15 -22.34 -13.42
N VAL A 344 3.77 -23.12 -12.53
CA VAL A 344 4.99 -23.88 -12.81
C VAL A 344 4.74 -25.38 -12.69
N HIS A 345 5.55 -26.18 -13.37
CA HIS A 345 5.58 -27.63 -13.14
C HIS A 345 5.87 -27.91 -11.64
N PRO A 346 5.19 -28.88 -11.00
CA PRO A 346 5.27 -29.04 -9.55
C PRO A 346 6.67 -29.38 -9.03
N VAL A 347 7.13 -28.60 -8.05
CA VAL A 347 8.44 -28.78 -7.41
C VAL A 347 8.27 -28.92 -5.91
N ARG A 348 8.83 -29.97 -5.31
CA ARG A 348 8.76 -30.24 -3.87
C ARG A 348 9.97 -29.61 -3.16
N VAL A 349 9.71 -28.68 -2.25
CA VAL A 349 10.71 -28.08 -1.35
C VAL A 349 10.26 -28.19 0.11
N ASN A 350 11.14 -27.87 1.05
CA ASN A 350 10.84 -27.82 2.49
C ASN A 350 10.85 -26.37 3.01
N THR A 351 11.67 -25.51 2.41
CA THR A 351 11.75 -24.08 2.72
C THR A 351 11.62 -23.25 1.44
N ILE A 352 10.88 -22.14 1.53
CA ILE A 352 10.82 -21.10 0.49
C ILE A 352 11.57 -19.87 1.01
N ILE A 353 12.56 -19.39 0.26
CA ILE A 353 13.08 -18.02 0.40
C ILE A 353 12.50 -17.16 -0.72
N SER A 354 11.96 -16.02 -0.32
CA SER A 354 11.24 -15.08 -1.18
C SER A 354 11.74 -13.66 -0.90
N PHE A 355 11.82 -12.84 -1.95
CA PHE A 355 12.17 -11.43 -1.85
C PHE A 355 10.91 -10.55 -1.94
N SER A 356 11.02 -9.30 -1.48
CA SER A 356 9.95 -8.30 -1.57
C SER A 356 9.32 -8.26 -2.98
N GLY A 357 7.99 -8.38 -3.06
CA GLY A 357 7.21 -8.36 -4.31
C GLY A 357 6.95 -9.74 -4.93
N GLU A 358 7.71 -10.77 -4.54
CA GLU A 358 7.47 -12.13 -5.05
C GLU A 358 6.27 -12.81 -4.40
N ARG A 359 5.59 -13.67 -5.18
CA ARG A 359 4.53 -14.56 -4.69
C ARG A 359 4.84 -16.01 -5.05
N TYR A 360 4.36 -16.93 -4.23
CA TYR A 360 4.56 -18.37 -4.41
C TYR A 360 3.31 -19.13 -3.97
N ASP A 361 2.72 -19.93 -4.86
CA ASP A 361 1.64 -20.83 -4.48
C ASP A 361 2.20 -22.24 -4.28
N PHE A 362 1.85 -22.87 -3.15
CA PHE A 362 2.27 -24.23 -2.84
C PHE A 362 1.13 -25.05 -2.25
N VAL A 363 1.17 -26.36 -2.47
CA VAL A 363 0.23 -27.32 -1.89
C VAL A 363 0.82 -27.98 -0.65
N ILE A 364 0.09 -27.90 0.47
CA ILE A 364 0.30 -28.75 1.64
C ILE A 364 -0.65 -29.96 1.55
N LYS A 365 -0.16 -31.15 1.86
CA LYS A 365 -0.96 -32.35 2.09
C LYS A 365 -1.10 -32.61 3.58
N ALA A 366 -2.32 -32.78 4.07
CA ALA A 366 -2.63 -33.01 5.48
C ALA A 366 -2.40 -34.47 5.89
N GLU A 367 -1.19 -35.00 5.65
CA GLU A 367 -0.82 -36.41 5.82
C GLU A 367 -0.22 -36.72 7.21
N GLN A 368 0.04 -35.70 8.04
CA GLN A 368 0.57 -35.88 9.40
C GLN A 368 -0.53 -36.27 10.41
N ASN A 369 -0.10 -36.66 11.61
CA ASN A 369 -0.99 -36.93 12.73
C ASN A 369 -1.86 -35.70 13.08
N VAL A 370 -3.07 -35.94 13.61
CA VAL A 370 -3.99 -34.86 14.01
C VAL A 370 -3.38 -34.08 15.18
N GLY A 371 -2.83 -32.90 14.87
CA GLY A 371 -2.08 -32.07 15.81
C GLY A 371 -2.12 -30.58 15.46
N ALA A 372 -1.18 -29.83 16.02
CA ALA A 372 -0.86 -28.48 15.60
C ALA A 372 0.66 -28.39 15.41
N TYR A 373 1.08 -27.63 14.41
CA TYR A 373 2.45 -27.61 13.89
C TYR A 373 2.92 -26.16 13.73
N TRP A 374 4.19 -25.89 14.02
CA TRP A 374 4.76 -24.55 13.85
C TRP A 374 4.95 -24.20 12.37
N ILE A 375 4.52 -22.99 12.01
CA ILE A 375 4.98 -22.25 10.83
C ILE A 375 6.06 -21.29 11.34
N GLN A 376 7.22 -21.24 10.69
CA GLN A 376 8.30 -20.33 11.03
C GLN A 376 8.61 -19.41 9.84
N LEU A 377 8.51 -18.11 10.08
CA LEU A 377 8.96 -17.04 9.20
C LEU A 377 10.24 -16.43 9.78
N ARG A 378 11.26 -16.18 8.95
CA ARG A 378 12.48 -15.46 9.36
C ARG A 378 12.86 -14.38 8.36
N GLY A 379 13.38 -13.26 8.85
CA GLY A 379 14.07 -12.28 8.03
C GLY A 379 15.55 -12.68 7.91
N LEU A 380 16.05 -12.82 6.69
CA LEU A 380 17.46 -13.09 6.41
C LEU A 380 18.22 -11.80 6.08
N GLY A 381 19.49 -11.90 5.71
CA GLY A 381 20.32 -10.73 5.42
C GLY A 381 20.55 -9.88 6.67
N GLU A 382 20.24 -8.59 6.58
CA GLU A 382 20.37 -7.62 7.68
C GLU A 382 19.51 -8.00 8.90
N CYS A 383 18.24 -8.40 8.67
CA CYS A 383 17.35 -8.95 9.71
C CYS A 383 17.95 -10.14 10.48
N GLY A 384 18.89 -10.88 9.88
CA GLY A 384 19.57 -11.98 10.53
C GLY A 384 20.49 -11.55 11.68
N ILE A 385 20.91 -10.28 11.70
CA ILE A 385 21.72 -9.68 12.77
C ILE A 385 20.85 -9.43 14.01
N ARG A 386 19.67 -8.81 13.83
CA ARG A 386 18.65 -8.66 14.88
C ARG A 386 17.90 -9.96 15.23
N ARG A 387 18.12 -11.04 14.46
CA ARG A 387 17.43 -12.35 14.59
C ARG A 387 15.90 -12.26 14.39
N VAL A 388 15.42 -11.40 13.50
CA VAL A 388 13.99 -11.15 13.33
C VAL A 388 13.27 -12.39 12.79
N GLN A 389 12.23 -12.85 13.49
CA GLN A 389 11.38 -13.97 13.09
C GLN A 389 9.95 -13.81 13.59
N GLN A 390 9.01 -14.52 12.96
CA GLN A 390 7.63 -14.66 13.43
C GLN A 390 7.15 -16.11 13.37
N LEU A 391 6.19 -16.45 14.21
CA LEU A 391 5.59 -17.78 14.25
C LEU A 391 4.11 -17.75 13.83
N GLY A 392 3.66 -18.85 13.24
CA GLY A 392 2.26 -19.16 12.98
C GLY A 392 1.97 -20.62 13.31
N ILE A 393 0.71 -21.02 13.19
CA ILE A 393 0.25 -22.37 13.55
C ILE A 393 -0.50 -22.99 12.36
N LEU A 394 -0.03 -24.14 11.91
CA LEU A 394 -0.79 -25.03 11.02
C LEU A 394 -1.53 -26.07 11.88
N ARG A 395 -2.85 -25.94 11.97
CA ARG A 395 -3.70 -26.73 12.87
C ARG A 395 -4.52 -27.75 12.08
N TYR A 396 -4.47 -29.02 12.50
CA TYR A 396 -5.39 -30.03 11.96
C TYR A 396 -6.77 -29.89 12.60
N ALA A 397 -7.83 -30.08 11.81
CA ALA A 397 -9.21 -29.98 12.29
C ALA A 397 -9.48 -30.97 13.43
N ARG A 398 -10.00 -30.46 14.55
CA ARG A 398 -10.17 -31.14 15.86
C ARG A 398 -8.86 -31.45 16.63
N GLY A 399 -7.72 -31.00 16.13
CA GLY A 399 -6.45 -30.98 16.88
C GLY A 399 -6.42 -29.90 17.98
N PRO A 400 -5.36 -29.87 18.81
CA PRO A 400 -5.14 -28.83 19.82
C PRO A 400 -5.02 -27.44 19.17
N TYR A 401 -5.14 -26.38 19.97
CA TYR A 401 -4.97 -25.00 19.50
C TYR A 401 -3.51 -24.54 19.43
N GLN A 402 -2.60 -25.25 20.09
CA GLN A 402 -1.16 -24.95 20.16
C GLN A 402 -0.35 -26.22 19.85
N PRO A 403 0.81 -26.11 19.17
CA PRO A 403 1.72 -27.23 18.97
C PRO A 403 2.25 -27.80 20.29
N THR A 404 2.56 -29.10 20.30
CA THR A 404 3.07 -29.80 21.51
C THR A 404 4.59 -29.73 21.66
N SER A 405 5.31 -29.45 20.57
CA SER A 405 6.74 -29.15 20.59
C SER A 405 6.99 -27.69 20.99
N ALA A 406 8.10 -27.42 21.68
CA ALA A 406 8.55 -26.07 21.98
C ALA A 406 8.61 -25.19 20.71
N PRO A 407 8.34 -23.87 20.80
CA PRO A 407 8.43 -22.95 19.68
C PRO A 407 9.87 -22.87 19.14
N PRO A 408 10.07 -22.86 17.81
CA PRO A 408 11.40 -22.77 17.22
C PRO A 408 11.97 -21.35 17.39
N THR A 409 13.29 -21.28 17.63
CA THR A 409 14.01 -20.00 17.77
C THR A 409 14.71 -19.62 16.47
N TYR A 410 15.29 -18.43 16.40
CA TYR A 410 16.06 -18.00 15.23
C TYR A 410 17.35 -18.81 15.05
N ASP A 411 18.03 -19.19 16.15
CA ASP A 411 19.23 -20.02 16.05
C ASP A 411 18.87 -21.52 15.90
N TYR A 412 17.82 -22.01 16.58
CA TYR A 412 17.37 -23.41 16.55
C TYR A 412 15.98 -23.53 15.92
N GLY A 413 15.95 -23.67 14.59
CA GLY A 413 14.74 -23.66 13.78
C GLY A 413 14.17 -25.02 13.39
N ILE A 414 13.10 -24.97 12.59
CA ILE A 414 12.61 -26.11 11.82
C ILE A 414 13.68 -26.50 10.77
N PRO A 415 13.99 -27.79 10.55
CA PRO A 415 14.96 -28.22 9.53
C PRO A 415 14.58 -27.72 8.13
N GLN A 416 15.52 -27.10 7.44
CA GLN A 416 15.26 -26.39 6.16
C GLN A 416 15.05 -27.31 4.95
N GLY A 417 15.55 -28.54 4.98
CA GLY A 417 15.44 -29.51 3.88
C GLY A 417 15.94 -28.97 2.54
N VAL A 418 15.19 -29.20 1.45
CA VAL A 418 15.45 -28.57 0.15
C VAL A 418 14.94 -27.13 0.16
N VAL A 419 15.80 -26.18 -0.22
CA VAL A 419 15.52 -24.74 -0.15
C VAL A 419 15.29 -24.14 -1.55
N LEU A 420 14.17 -23.46 -1.74
CA LEU A 420 13.99 -22.55 -2.90
C LEU A 420 14.76 -21.24 -2.64
N ASN A 421 15.59 -20.81 -3.58
CA ASN A 421 16.34 -19.54 -3.60
C ASN A 421 17.25 -19.24 -2.38
N PRO A 422 18.16 -20.14 -1.96
CA PRO A 422 19.11 -19.82 -0.90
C PRO A 422 20.07 -18.68 -1.30
N LEU A 423 20.51 -17.88 -0.33
CA LEU A 423 21.34 -16.69 -0.60
C LEU A 423 22.73 -17.03 -1.18
N ASP A 424 23.22 -18.25 -0.94
CA ASP A 424 24.46 -18.80 -1.51
C ASP A 424 24.28 -19.37 -2.93
N ALA A 425 23.10 -19.24 -3.54
CA ALA A 425 22.71 -19.91 -4.76
C ALA A 425 23.72 -19.78 -5.91
N ARG A 426 23.92 -20.91 -6.61
CA ARG A 426 24.72 -21.03 -7.83
C ARG A 426 23.84 -21.62 -8.93
N CYS A 427 22.91 -20.83 -9.44
CA CYS A 427 21.82 -21.28 -10.32
C CYS A 427 22.27 -21.84 -11.68
N ASN A 428 23.53 -21.61 -12.06
CA ASN A 428 24.23 -22.25 -13.17
C ASN A 428 24.72 -23.68 -12.85
N GLN A 429 24.41 -24.21 -11.67
CA GLN A 429 24.71 -25.57 -11.23
C GLN A 429 23.46 -26.21 -10.63
N ILE A 430 23.31 -27.53 -10.82
CA ILE A 430 22.28 -28.32 -10.13
C ILE A 430 22.79 -28.63 -8.71
N ARG A 431 21.89 -28.59 -7.73
CA ARG A 431 22.12 -28.87 -6.31
C ARG A 431 21.02 -29.81 -5.81
N ASP A 432 21.38 -30.74 -4.92
CA ASP A 432 20.41 -31.64 -4.29
C ASP A 432 19.71 -30.99 -3.08
N ASP A 433 20.33 -29.93 -2.51
CA ASP A 433 19.85 -29.18 -1.35
C ASP A 433 19.11 -27.88 -1.72
N ALA A 434 19.17 -27.44 -2.97
CA ALA A 434 18.74 -26.11 -3.39
C ALA A 434 18.18 -26.06 -4.81
N ILE A 435 17.14 -25.25 -5.00
CA ILE A 435 16.51 -24.99 -6.31
C ILE A 435 16.42 -23.48 -6.52
N CYS A 436 16.82 -22.98 -7.69
CA CYS A 436 16.62 -21.58 -8.07
C CYS A 436 15.35 -21.37 -8.90
N VAL A 437 14.79 -20.15 -8.89
CA VAL A 437 13.76 -19.69 -9.83
C VAL A 437 14.02 -20.19 -11.26
N SER A 438 15.18 -19.92 -11.85
CA SER A 438 15.49 -20.28 -13.26
C SER A 438 15.53 -21.79 -13.56
N GLN A 439 15.50 -22.63 -12.53
CA GLN A 439 15.45 -24.09 -12.64
C GLN A 439 14.01 -24.62 -12.62
N LEU A 440 13.05 -23.81 -12.14
CA LEU A 440 11.62 -24.04 -12.35
C LEU A 440 11.28 -24.08 -13.84
N LYS A 441 10.12 -24.64 -14.18
CA LYS A 441 9.63 -24.76 -15.56
C LYS A 441 8.21 -24.22 -15.64
N ASN A 442 7.93 -23.33 -16.59
CA ASN A 442 6.56 -22.83 -16.82
C ASN A 442 5.64 -24.00 -17.22
N ALA A 443 4.41 -24.04 -16.69
CA ALA A 443 3.41 -25.05 -17.02
C ALA A 443 2.54 -24.68 -18.24
N LEU A 444 2.62 -23.42 -18.72
CA LEU A 444 1.94 -22.94 -19.92
C LEU A 444 2.87 -22.96 -21.14
N THR A 445 2.26 -22.87 -22.33
CA THR A 445 2.98 -22.64 -23.59
C THR A 445 3.60 -21.25 -23.61
N ILE A 446 4.91 -21.16 -23.86
CA ILE A 446 5.65 -19.90 -23.98
C ILE A 446 5.67 -19.43 -25.43
N ASP A 447 5.60 -18.11 -25.65
CA ASP A 447 5.74 -17.46 -26.96
C ASP A 447 7.06 -17.87 -27.65
N GLU A 448 6.97 -18.42 -28.86
CA GLU A 448 8.13 -18.86 -29.65
C GLU A 448 9.14 -17.73 -29.89
N GLY A 449 8.69 -16.48 -29.93
CA GLY A 449 9.52 -15.28 -30.04
C GLY A 449 10.49 -15.12 -28.86
N ILE A 450 10.03 -15.40 -27.65
CA ILE A 450 10.85 -15.34 -26.42
C ILE A 450 11.95 -16.41 -26.45
N LEU A 451 11.68 -17.55 -27.10
CA LEU A 451 12.58 -18.70 -27.21
C LEU A 451 13.58 -18.62 -28.37
N ARG A 452 13.52 -17.59 -29.24
CA ARG A 452 14.50 -17.36 -30.32
C ARG A 452 15.90 -17.15 -29.74
N GLU A 453 16.95 -17.45 -30.50
CA GLU A 453 18.34 -17.17 -30.07
C GLU A 453 18.51 -15.67 -29.71
N ARG A 454 18.03 -14.79 -30.60
CA ARG A 454 18.19 -13.34 -30.52
C ARG A 454 16.85 -12.65 -30.27
N PRO A 455 16.80 -11.65 -29.37
CA PRO A 455 15.66 -10.76 -29.22
C PRO A 455 15.64 -9.71 -30.35
N ASP A 456 14.55 -8.95 -30.46
CA ASP A 456 14.46 -7.80 -31.37
C ASP A 456 15.14 -6.56 -30.75
N VAL A 457 15.07 -6.41 -29.42
CA VAL A 457 15.75 -5.37 -28.62
C VAL A 457 16.53 -6.02 -27.48
N LYS A 458 17.77 -5.57 -27.22
CA LYS A 458 18.57 -5.99 -26.05
C LYS A 458 19.05 -4.76 -25.27
N ILE A 459 18.76 -4.72 -23.98
CA ILE A 459 19.09 -3.62 -23.06
C ILE A 459 19.99 -4.19 -21.95
N PHE A 460 21.08 -3.50 -21.62
CA PHE A 460 21.87 -3.78 -20.42
C PHE A 460 21.61 -2.67 -19.40
N LEU A 461 21.24 -3.05 -18.19
CA LEU A 461 20.93 -2.13 -17.10
C LEU A 461 21.84 -2.46 -15.90
N PRO A 462 23.03 -1.83 -15.81
CA PRO A 462 23.80 -1.85 -14.59
C PRO A 462 23.10 -0.97 -13.56
N PHE A 463 23.08 -1.40 -12.30
CA PHE A 463 22.60 -0.57 -11.20
C PHE A 463 23.61 -0.57 -10.05
N ARG A 464 23.69 0.56 -9.37
CA ARG A 464 24.63 0.79 -8.26
C ARG A 464 24.15 1.90 -7.35
N PHE A 465 24.80 2.03 -6.20
CA PHE A 465 24.77 3.29 -5.46
C PHE A 465 25.85 4.25 -5.97
N HIS A 466 25.59 5.55 -5.88
CA HIS A 466 26.61 6.60 -5.84
C HIS A 466 26.72 7.08 -4.40
N LEU A 467 27.95 7.08 -3.88
CA LEU A 467 28.29 7.55 -2.54
C LEU A 467 28.79 8.99 -2.66
N TYR A 468 28.16 9.91 -1.94
CA TYR A 468 28.62 11.29 -1.84
C TYR A 468 29.78 11.42 -0.85
N THR A 469 30.67 12.39 -1.08
CA THR A 469 31.43 12.99 0.02
C THR A 469 30.54 13.99 0.77
N PRO A 470 30.76 14.23 2.08
CA PRO A 470 30.06 15.30 2.79
C PRO A 470 30.27 16.68 2.14
N GLU A 471 31.46 16.92 1.57
CA GLU A 471 31.81 18.15 0.88
C GLU A 471 31.02 18.37 -0.43
N ASP A 472 30.75 17.30 -1.19
CA ASP A 472 29.93 17.35 -2.40
C ASP A 472 28.44 17.47 -2.08
N LEU A 473 27.97 16.79 -1.02
CA LEU A 473 26.56 16.75 -0.63
C LEU A 473 26.08 18.05 0.03
N PHE A 474 26.86 18.60 0.97
CA PHE A 474 26.49 19.78 1.74
C PHE A 474 27.06 21.08 1.16
N ARG A 475 27.34 21.10 -0.15
CA ARG A 475 27.77 22.29 -0.87
C ARG A 475 26.67 23.37 -0.84
N PRO A 476 26.97 24.63 -0.44
CA PRO A 476 25.96 25.69 -0.34
C PRO A 476 25.16 25.91 -1.63
N ASN A 477 23.86 26.11 -1.47
CA ASN A 477 22.86 26.24 -2.54
C ASN A 477 22.71 24.99 -3.44
N THR A 478 23.09 23.82 -2.94
CA THR A 478 22.72 22.52 -3.55
C THR A 478 21.91 21.71 -2.54
N TYR A 479 20.95 20.91 -3.05
CA TYR A 479 19.93 20.22 -2.23
C TYR A 479 19.75 18.78 -2.73
N ASN A 480 20.87 18.05 -2.86
CA ASN A 480 20.86 16.71 -3.43
C ASN A 480 20.13 15.72 -2.50
N ARG A 481 19.15 15.01 -3.06
CA ARG A 481 18.48 13.86 -2.43
C ARG A 481 19.54 12.84 -2.01
N HIS A 482 19.37 12.23 -0.84
CA HIS A 482 20.23 11.16 -0.34
C HIS A 482 19.50 10.28 0.69
N LEU A 483 20.03 9.09 0.91
CA LEU A 483 19.76 8.18 2.03
C LEU A 483 21.05 8.05 2.86
N VAL A 484 20.95 7.98 4.18
CA VAL A 484 22.06 7.60 5.06
C VAL A 484 21.98 6.09 5.33
N ALA A 485 22.95 5.35 4.80
CA ALA A 485 23.05 3.89 4.94
C ALA A 485 23.47 3.47 6.38
N PRO A 486 23.30 2.18 6.77
CA PRO A 486 23.57 1.72 8.14
C PRO A 486 25.01 1.97 8.65
N ASN A 487 25.97 2.17 7.73
CA ASN A 487 27.38 2.46 8.00
C ASN A 487 27.72 3.97 8.02
N GLY A 488 26.75 4.84 7.73
CA GLY A 488 26.93 6.30 7.64
C GLY A 488 27.24 6.85 6.23
N ASP A 489 27.37 6.00 5.21
CA ASP A 489 27.54 6.47 3.84
C ASP A 489 26.26 7.18 3.36
N HIS A 490 26.42 8.33 2.68
CA HIS A 490 25.30 9.09 2.12
C HIS A 490 25.18 8.73 0.63
N VAL A 491 24.05 8.16 0.23
CA VAL A 491 23.88 7.50 -1.08
C VAL A 491 22.64 7.91 -1.85
N ILE A 492 22.71 7.78 -3.18
CA ILE A 492 21.56 7.65 -4.08
C ILE A 492 21.70 6.37 -4.91
N SER A 493 20.58 5.89 -5.43
CA SER A 493 20.55 4.78 -6.39
C SER A 493 20.64 5.30 -7.82
N LEU A 494 21.34 4.55 -8.66
CA LEU A 494 21.44 4.74 -10.10
C LEU A 494 21.06 3.46 -10.84
N ILE A 495 20.35 3.60 -11.97
CA ILE A 495 20.28 2.60 -13.04
C ILE A 495 20.83 3.25 -14.31
N ASP A 496 21.77 2.59 -14.99
CA ASP A 496 22.53 3.12 -16.12
C ASP A 496 23.10 4.54 -15.84
N GLU A 497 23.71 4.68 -14.66
CA GLU A 497 24.28 5.92 -14.11
C GLU A 497 23.28 7.07 -13.86
N ILE A 498 21.96 6.83 -13.94
CA ILE A 498 20.91 7.83 -13.72
C ILE A 498 20.10 7.51 -12.46
N SER A 499 19.90 8.50 -11.60
CA SER A 499 18.94 8.46 -10.49
C SER A 499 17.60 8.99 -10.98
N TYR A 500 16.55 8.16 -10.92
CA TYR A 500 15.23 8.55 -11.40
C TYR A 500 14.62 9.68 -10.56
N MET A 501 14.20 10.74 -11.26
CA MET A 501 13.30 11.76 -10.74
C MET A 501 11.91 11.57 -11.35
N GLU A 502 10.87 11.87 -10.57
CA GLU A 502 9.50 11.91 -11.06
C GLU A 502 9.28 13.16 -11.92
N ALA A 503 8.47 13.04 -12.96
CA ALA A 503 8.05 14.17 -13.79
C ALA A 503 7.04 15.07 -13.04
N PRO A 504 6.90 16.35 -13.42
CA PRO A 504 5.93 17.25 -12.77
C PRO A 504 4.45 16.91 -13.08
N ALA A 505 4.19 16.02 -14.05
CA ALA A 505 2.86 15.60 -14.46
C ALA A 505 2.86 14.14 -14.97
N PRO A 506 1.71 13.43 -15.02
CA PRO A 506 1.64 12.03 -15.40
C PRO A 506 1.95 11.76 -16.88
N LEU A 507 3.02 10.99 -17.15
CA LEU A 507 3.50 10.63 -18.50
C LEU A 507 2.41 10.05 -19.43
N ILE A 508 1.41 9.35 -18.89
CA ILE A 508 0.35 8.72 -19.72
C ILE A 508 -0.76 9.68 -20.18
N SER A 509 -0.92 10.85 -19.54
CA SER A 509 -2.06 11.76 -19.78
C SER A 509 -1.70 13.23 -19.98
N GLN A 510 -0.51 13.66 -19.53
CA GLN A 510 0.00 15.04 -19.62
C GLN A 510 1.43 15.06 -20.20
N TYR A 511 1.73 14.16 -21.15
CA TYR A 511 3.07 14.01 -21.73
C TYR A 511 3.59 15.27 -22.42
N ASP A 512 2.72 15.92 -23.20
CA ASP A 512 3.07 17.14 -23.96
C ASP A 512 3.18 18.39 -23.07
N ASP A 513 2.78 18.30 -21.79
CA ASP A 513 3.00 19.32 -20.75
C ASP A 513 4.38 19.16 -20.05
N ILE A 514 5.08 18.03 -20.25
CA ILE A 514 6.41 17.76 -19.69
C ILE A 514 7.48 18.24 -20.67
N ASP A 515 8.44 19.02 -20.17
CA ASP A 515 9.57 19.47 -20.99
C ASP A 515 10.43 18.27 -21.44
N SER A 516 10.63 18.16 -22.76
CA SER A 516 11.47 17.14 -23.40
C SER A 516 12.89 17.04 -22.84
N GLU A 517 13.47 18.13 -22.31
CA GLU A 517 14.81 18.14 -21.71
C GLU A 517 14.85 17.42 -20.34
N GLN A 518 13.71 17.12 -19.73
CA GLN A 518 13.63 16.35 -18.47
C GLN A 518 13.74 14.84 -18.66
N PHE A 519 13.53 14.33 -19.88
CA PHE A 519 13.63 12.90 -20.20
C PHE A 519 15.06 12.50 -20.56
N CYS A 520 15.53 11.39 -20.02
CA CYS A 520 16.90 10.92 -20.24
C CYS A 520 17.01 9.39 -20.26
N ASN A 521 18.13 8.88 -20.78
CA ASN A 521 18.52 7.47 -20.74
C ASN A 521 20.04 7.32 -20.89
N GLY A 522 20.52 6.08 -20.91
CA GLY A 522 21.94 5.75 -21.02
C GLY A 522 22.69 6.48 -22.13
N ASP A 523 22.09 6.63 -23.31
CA ASP A 523 22.70 7.27 -24.49
C ASP A 523 22.44 8.79 -24.56
N ASN A 524 21.30 9.27 -24.04
CA ASN A 524 20.90 10.67 -24.07
C ASN A 524 20.71 11.22 -22.63
N ARG A 525 21.77 11.88 -22.13
CA ARG A 525 21.83 12.49 -20.79
C ARG A 525 22.01 14.01 -20.92
N PRO A 526 21.55 14.82 -19.93
CA PRO A 526 21.86 16.25 -19.87
C PRO A 526 23.36 16.54 -20.04
N ALA A 527 23.71 17.60 -20.77
CA ALA A 527 25.09 17.89 -21.16
C ALA A 527 26.01 18.27 -19.98
N ASP A 528 25.43 18.58 -18.83
CA ASP A 528 26.08 18.91 -17.56
C ASP A 528 25.98 17.79 -16.50
N CYS A 529 25.40 16.62 -16.83
CA CYS A 529 25.26 15.53 -15.86
C CYS A 529 26.62 14.98 -15.38
N GLY A 530 26.85 15.12 -14.07
CA GLY A 530 27.96 14.49 -13.35
C GLY A 530 27.69 13.02 -12.98
N GLN A 531 28.42 12.51 -11.98
CA GLN A 531 28.28 11.12 -11.50
C GLN A 531 26.99 10.83 -10.71
N ASN A 532 26.21 11.88 -10.43
CA ASN A 532 24.94 11.88 -9.71
C ASN A 532 23.80 12.40 -10.62
N CYS A 533 23.77 11.97 -11.89
CA CYS A 533 22.78 12.43 -12.87
C CYS A 533 21.34 12.17 -12.40
N MET A 534 20.48 13.19 -12.47
CA MET A 534 19.10 13.17 -11.96
C MET A 534 18.15 13.69 -13.04
N CYS A 535 17.24 12.85 -13.51
CA CYS A 535 16.28 13.16 -14.57
C CYS A 535 15.22 12.04 -14.68
N THR A 536 14.18 12.24 -15.51
CA THR A 536 13.13 11.24 -15.73
C THR A 536 13.67 10.14 -16.64
N HIS A 537 14.24 9.08 -16.05
CA HIS A 537 14.84 7.98 -16.81
C HIS A 537 13.75 7.21 -17.58
N LYS A 538 13.73 7.36 -18.91
CA LYS A 538 12.74 6.78 -19.81
C LYS A 538 13.41 6.04 -20.98
N VAL A 539 13.07 4.77 -21.18
CA VAL A 539 13.55 3.95 -22.29
C VAL A 539 12.40 3.61 -23.23
N ASP A 540 12.54 4.00 -24.49
CA ASP A 540 11.53 3.79 -25.54
C ASP A 540 11.67 2.41 -26.19
N ILE A 541 10.56 1.66 -26.24
CA ILE A 541 10.49 0.27 -26.72
C ILE A 541 9.44 0.15 -27.85
N PRO A 542 9.81 -0.39 -29.03
CA PRO A 542 8.85 -0.66 -30.10
C PRO A 542 7.77 -1.68 -29.71
N LEU A 543 6.51 -1.36 -30.02
CA LEU A 543 5.36 -2.23 -29.78
C LEU A 543 5.54 -3.60 -30.45
N ASN A 544 5.14 -4.66 -29.74
CA ASN A 544 5.27 -6.08 -30.07
C ASN A 544 6.70 -6.66 -30.16
N ALA A 545 7.76 -5.87 -29.91
CA ALA A 545 9.14 -6.38 -29.92
C ALA A 545 9.38 -7.44 -28.82
N ILE A 546 10.22 -8.44 -29.11
CA ILE A 546 10.84 -9.28 -28.08
C ILE A 546 12.00 -8.51 -27.47
N VAL A 547 11.88 -8.17 -26.19
CA VAL A 547 12.89 -7.43 -25.44
C VAL A 547 13.66 -8.39 -24.55
N GLU A 548 14.99 -8.33 -24.55
CA GLU A 548 15.85 -8.95 -23.54
C GLU A 548 16.47 -7.85 -22.67
N VAL A 549 16.29 -7.97 -21.35
CA VAL A 549 16.91 -7.07 -20.37
C VAL A 549 17.95 -7.86 -19.59
N VAL A 550 19.16 -7.32 -19.51
CA VAL A 550 20.27 -7.84 -18.71
C VAL A 550 20.50 -6.89 -17.53
N LEU A 551 19.94 -7.25 -16.37
CA LEU A 551 20.23 -6.57 -15.09
C LEU A 551 21.61 -6.98 -14.60
N VAL A 552 22.42 -6.01 -14.15
CA VAL A 552 23.77 -6.24 -13.61
C VAL A 552 23.93 -5.53 -12.27
N ASP A 553 24.19 -6.31 -11.21
CA ASP A 553 24.36 -5.79 -9.84
C ASP A 553 25.82 -5.38 -9.60
N GLU A 554 26.10 -4.07 -9.69
CA GLU A 554 27.41 -3.51 -9.32
C GLU A 554 27.47 -3.04 -7.85
N VAL A 555 26.43 -3.30 -7.05
CA VAL A 555 26.38 -2.91 -5.64
C VAL A 555 27.33 -3.78 -4.82
N GLN A 556 28.26 -3.13 -4.13
CA GLN A 556 29.38 -3.80 -3.45
C GLN A 556 29.07 -4.17 -1.98
N GLN A 557 27.80 -4.10 -1.58
CA GLN A 557 27.32 -4.48 -0.26
C GLN A 557 27.11 -6.01 -0.19
N PRO A 558 27.84 -6.75 0.67
CA PRO A 558 27.71 -8.21 0.74
C PRO A 558 26.30 -8.66 1.16
N ASN A 559 25.86 -9.79 0.61
CA ASN A 559 24.57 -10.44 0.90
C ASN A 559 23.30 -9.66 0.50
N LEU A 560 23.40 -8.41 0.04
CA LEU A 560 22.28 -7.64 -0.49
C LEU A 560 21.98 -8.06 -1.94
N SER A 561 20.79 -8.60 -2.18
CA SER A 561 20.31 -9.00 -3.52
C SER A 561 19.01 -8.28 -3.83
N HIS A 562 18.90 -7.74 -5.04
CA HIS A 562 17.96 -6.67 -5.38
C HIS A 562 16.74 -7.21 -6.13
N PRO A 563 15.53 -7.28 -5.54
CA PRO A 563 14.32 -7.61 -6.28
C PRO A 563 14.01 -6.48 -7.26
N PHE A 564 13.88 -6.79 -8.54
CA PHE A 564 13.41 -5.87 -9.58
C PHE A 564 12.01 -6.26 -10.04
N HIS A 565 11.06 -5.33 -9.99
CA HIS A 565 9.68 -5.49 -10.44
C HIS A 565 9.44 -4.72 -11.75
N LEU A 566 8.67 -5.32 -12.68
CA LEU A 566 8.14 -4.68 -13.89
C LEU A 566 6.61 -4.59 -13.85
N HIS A 567 6.08 -3.37 -13.93
CA HIS A 567 4.65 -3.10 -14.03
C HIS A 567 4.07 -3.57 -15.39
N GLY A 568 2.77 -3.88 -15.43
CA GLY A 568 2.04 -4.18 -16.68
C GLY A 568 2.38 -5.49 -17.41
N TYR A 569 3.35 -6.27 -16.93
CA TYR A 569 3.86 -7.46 -17.61
C TYR A 569 4.20 -8.60 -16.64
N ALA A 570 4.25 -9.81 -17.20
CA ALA A 570 5.14 -10.87 -16.71
C ALA A 570 6.27 -11.07 -17.75
N PHE A 571 7.47 -11.38 -17.28
CA PHE A 571 8.66 -11.69 -18.07
C PHE A 571 9.16 -13.11 -17.79
N ASN A 572 9.70 -13.79 -18.79
CA ASN A 572 10.36 -15.07 -18.63
C ASN A 572 11.80 -14.87 -18.11
N VAL A 573 12.16 -15.53 -17.01
CA VAL A 573 13.53 -15.53 -16.47
C VAL A 573 14.39 -16.51 -17.28
N ILE A 574 15.16 -15.97 -18.23
CA ILE A 574 15.99 -16.73 -19.16
C ILE A 574 17.32 -17.14 -18.51
N GLY A 575 17.88 -16.32 -17.61
CA GLY A 575 19.17 -16.58 -16.99
C GLY A 575 19.35 -15.83 -15.68
N ILE A 576 20.17 -16.39 -14.79
CA ILE A 576 20.58 -15.78 -13.52
C ILE A 576 21.92 -16.40 -13.11
N GLY A 577 22.85 -15.58 -12.66
CA GLY A 577 24.20 -16.05 -12.34
C GLY A 577 25.09 -14.99 -11.71
N ARG A 578 26.36 -15.38 -11.53
CA ARG A 578 27.48 -14.52 -11.11
C ARG A 578 28.62 -14.70 -12.13
N SER A 579 29.70 -13.93 -12.00
CA SER A 579 30.88 -14.13 -12.85
C SER A 579 31.39 -15.59 -12.75
N PRO A 580 31.71 -16.26 -13.88
CA PRO A 580 32.31 -17.60 -13.86
C PRO A 580 33.76 -17.56 -13.36
N ASP A 581 34.47 -16.45 -13.54
CA ASP A 581 35.77 -16.23 -12.91
C ASP A 581 35.58 -15.77 -11.45
N GLN A 582 36.04 -16.61 -10.53
CA GLN A 582 35.99 -16.40 -9.07
C GLN A 582 36.92 -15.28 -8.58
N ASN A 583 37.87 -14.83 -9.41
CA ASN A 583 38.71 -13.68 -9.09
C ASN A 583 37.97 -12.34 -9.26
N VAL A 584 36.87 -12.33 -10.04
CA VAL A 584 36.04 -11.14 -10.27
C VAL A 584 35.11 -10.90 -9.07
N LYS A 585 35.65 -10.20 -8.08
CA LYS A 585 34.93 -9.76 -6.87
C LYS A 585 33.90 -8.64 -7.11
N LYS A 586 33.89 -8.06 -8.32
CA LYS A 586 33.02 -6.95 -8.74
C LYS A 586 32.72 -7.11 -10.24
N ILE A 587 31.49 -7.48 -10.60
CA ILE A 587 30.96 -7.37 -11.95
C ILE A 587 30.70 -5.89 -12.26
N ASN A 588 30.75 -5.54 -13.56
CA ASN A 588 30.27 -4.27 -14.07
C ASN A 588 29.75 -4.43 -15.51
N LEU A 589 29.12 -3.39 -16.06
CA LEU A 589 28.59 -3.36 -17.43
C LEU A 589 29.60 -3.88 -18.45
N LYS A 590 30.87 -3.47 -18.37
CA LYS A 590 31.91 -3.94 -19.29
C LYS A 590 32.12 -5.46 -19.18
N HIS A 591 32.25 -5.99 -17.96
CA HIS A 591 32.38 -7.44 -17.75
C HIS A 591 31.14 -8.20 -18.21
N ALA A 592 29.94 -7.67 -17.98
CA ALA A 592 28.69 -8.28 -18.47
C ALA A 592 28.60 -8.30 -20.00
N LEU A 593 28.99 -7.21 -20.68
CA LEU A 593 29.09 -7.13 -22.14
C LEU A 593 30.14 -8.11 -22.70
N ASP A 594 31.31 -8.20 -22.05
CA ASP A 594 32.36 -9.12 -22.47
C ASP A 594 32.01 -10.59 -22.20
N LEU A 595 31.24 -10.90 -21.14
CA LEU A 595 30.63 -12.21 -20.92
C LEU A 595 29.57 -12.53 -21.99
N ASP A 596 28.74 -11.56 -22.39
CA ASP A 596 27.70 -11.79 -23.41
C ASP A 596 28.31 -12.07 -24.80
N ARG A 597 29.33 -11.28 -25.19
CA ARG A 597 30.14 -11.48 -26.41
C ARG A 597 30.80 -12.85 -26.47
N GLN A 598 31.13 -13.44 -25.33
CA GLN A 598 31.72 -14.77 -25.21
C GLN A 598 30.69 -15.90 -25.05
N GLY A 599 29.38 -15.59 -25.00
CA GLY A 599 28.33 -16.58 -24.73
C GLY A 599 28.30 -17.11 -23.29
N LEU A 600 28.94 -16.41 -22.35
CA LEU A 600 29.09 -16.78 -20.95
C LEU A 600 27.96 -16.24 -20.04
N LEU A 601 27.12 -15.34 -20.55
CA LEU A 601 25.80 -15.08 -19.95
C LEU A 601 24.87 -16.25 -20.26
N HIS A 602 24.75 -17.16 -19.29
CA HIS A 602 24.08 -18.45 -19.42
C HIS A 602 22.55 -18.29 -19.52
N ARG A 603 21.99 -18.71 -20.66
CA ARG A 603 20.56 -18.63 -21.01
C ARG A 603 19.93 -20.02 -21.08
N GLN A 604 18.69 -20.15 -20.60
CA GLN A 604 17.94 -21.40 -20.47
C GLN A 604 16.55 -21.25 -21.10
N PHE A 605 16.43 -21.68 -22.36
CA PHE A 605 15.17 -21.61 -23.13
C PHE A 605 14.24 -22.82 -22.93
N ASN A 606 14.64 -23.82 -22.14
CA ASN A 606 13.75 -24.92 -21.77
C ASN A 606 12.73 -24.46 -20.72
N LEU A 607 11.53 -24.10 -21.19
CA LEU A 607 10.38 -23.64 -20.40
C LEU A 607 10.73 -22.62 -19.28
N PRO A 608 11.41 -21.50 -19.56
CA PRO A 608 11.76 -20.51 -18.54
C PRO A 608 10.50 -19.97 -17.81
N PRO A 609 10.50 -19.91 -16.47
CA PRO A 609 9.34 -19.47 -15.70
C PRO A 609 9.02 -18.00 -15.98
N ALA A 610 7.73 -17.66 -16.05
CA ALA A 610 7.28 -16.28 -16.12
C ALA A 610 7.09 -15.73 -14.69
N LYS A 611 7.52 -14.48 -14.45
CA LYS A 611 7.48 -13.75 -13.18
C LYS A 611 7.34 -12.25 -13.45
N ASP A 612 6.96 -11.45 -12.46
CA ASP A 612 7.01 -9.97 -12.56
C ASP A 612 8.04 -9.35 -11.63
N THR A 613 8.55 -10.12 -10.65
CA THR A 613 9.54 -9.65 -9.69
C THR A 613 10.66 -10.66 -9.58
N ILE A 614 11.93 -10.25 -9.73
CA ILE A 614 13.08 -11.16 -9.68
C ILE A 614 14.26 -10.58 -8.88
N ALA A 615 14.77 -11.36 -7.93
CA ALA A 615 15.98 -11.01 -7.18
C ALA A 615 17.24 -11.15 -8.04
N VAL A 616 17.90 -10.03 -8.34
CA VAL A 616 19.24 -10.01 -8.91
C VAL A 616 20.23 -10.40 -7.80
N PRO A 617 21.04 -11.46 -7.99
CA PRO A 617 21.90 -11.95 -6.94
C PRO A 617 23.13 -11.06 -6.79
N ASN A 618 23.51 -10.78 -5.54
CA ASN A 618 24.67 -9.94 -5.20
C ASN A 618 25.92 -10.26 -6.03
N ASN A 619 26.56 -9.23 -6.62
CA ASN A 619 27.69 -9.35 -7.54
C ASN A 619 27.40 -10.31 -8.72
N GLY A 620 26.27 -10.09 -9.40
CA GLY A 620 25.73 -11.02 -10.40
C GLY A 620 24.83 -10.35 -11.44
N TYR A 621 24.09 -11.18 -12.17
CA TYR A 621 23.23 -10.75 -13.28
C TYR A 621 21.93 -11.57 -13.35
N VAL A 622 20.92 -10.97 -13.97
CA VAL A 622 19.68 -11.63 -14.42
C VAL A 622 19.45 -11.27 -15.89
N VAL A 623 19.09 -12.26 -16.70
CA VAL A 623 18.62 -12.10 -18.09
C VAL A 623 17.14 -12.45 -18.11
N LEU A 624 16.29 -11.48 -18.41
CA LEU A 624 14.84 -11.65 -18.55
C LEU A 624 14.38 -11.27 -19.96
N ARG A 625 13.24 -11.82 -20.39
CA ARG A 625 12.61 -11.49 -21.68
C ARG A 625 11.11 -11.36 -21.57
N PHE A 626 10.55 -10.43 -22.33
CA PHE A 626 9.10 -10.28 -22.51
C PHE A 626 8.79 -9.84 -23.94
N ARG A 627 7.52 -9.98 -24.36
CA ARG A 627 6.99 -9.30 -25.54
C ARG A 627 6.40 -7.96 -25.10
N ALA A 628 6.81 -6.87 -25.72
CA ALA A 628 6.29 -5.53 -25.44
C ALA A 628 4.93 -5.29 -26.13
N ASP A 629 3.90 -6.08 -25.81
CA ASP A 629 2.56 -6.05 -26.45
C ASP A 629 1.48 -5.28 -25.65
N ASN A 630 1.87 -4.61 -24.56
CA ASN A 630 1.00 -3.79 -23.73
C ASN A 630 1.48 -2.32 -23.81
N PRO A 631 0.91 -1.48 -24.70
CA PRO A 631 1.34 -0.10 -24.87
C PRO A 631 1.11 0.70 -23.58
N GLY A 632 2.04 1.54 -23.17
CA GLY A 632 1.96 2.20 -21.86
C GLY A 632 3.30 2.70 -21.34
N PHE A 633 3.23 3.38 -20.19
CA PHE A 633 4.38 3.83 -19.41
C PHE A 633 4.50 2.95 -18.17
N TRP A 634 5.46 2.02 -18.19
CA TRP A 634 5.57 0.96 -17.19
C TRP A 634 6.78 1.18 -16.31
N LEU A 635 6.57 1.31 -15.01
CA LEU A 635 7.66 1.46 -14.06
C LEU A 635 8.44 0.13 -13.95
N PHE A 636 9.76 0.22 -14.00
CA PHE A 636 10.69 -0.88 -13.77
C PHE A 636 11.67 -0.46 -12.68
N HIS A 637 11.61 -1.10 -11.52
CA HIS A 637 12.25 -0.57 -10.32
C HIS A 637 12.69 -1.66 -9.33
N CYS A 638 13.60 -1.31 -8.43
CA CYS A 638 13.91 -2.16 -7.29
C CYS A 638 12.75 -2.13 -6.28
N HIS A 639 12.37 -3.29 -5.73
CA HIS A 639 11.21 -3.45 -4.84
C HIS A 639 11.53 -3.27 -3.34
N PHE A 640 12.68 -2.69 -3.01
CA PHE A 640 12.99 -2.18 -1.67
C PHE A 640 12.63 -0.70 -1.61
N LEU A 641 11.76 -0.31 -0.68
CA LEU A 641 11.05 0.97 -0.74
C LEU A 641 12.00 2.18 -0.57
N PHE A 642 13.01 2.04 0.29
CA PHE A 642 14.10 3.02 0.42
C PHE A 642 14.96 3.18 -0.84
N HIS A 643 15.05 2.16 -1.71
CA HIS A 643 15.77 2.25 -2.98
C HIS A 643 14.95 2.97 -4.05
N ILE A 644 13.61 2.82 -4.02
CA ILE A 644 12.67 3.51 -4.91
C ILE A 644 12.77 5.02 -4.70
N VAL A 645 12.63 5.48 -3.46
CA VAL A 645 12.59 6.92 -3.14
C VAL A 645 13.91 7.65 -3.44
N ILE A 646 15.05 6.93 -3.49
CA ILE A 646 16.35 7.48 -3.94
C ILE A 646 16.71 7.16 -5.40
N GLY A 647 15.74 6.71 -6.20
CA GLY A 647 15.83 6.70 -7.66
C GLY A 647 16.26 5.40 -8.33
N MET A 648 16.12 4.22 -7.69
CA MET A 648 16.39 2.91 -8.33
C MET A 648 15.25 2.46 -9.25
N ASN A 649 14.83 3.35 -10.15
CA ASN A 649 13.67 3.20 -11.02
C ASN A 649 14.02 3.61 -12.46
N LEU A 650 13.19 3.22 -13.42
CA LEU A 650 13.06 3.84 -14.73
C LEU A 650 11.67 3.54 -15.30
N VAL A 651 11.28 4.25 -16.36
CA VAL A 651 10.04 3.98 -17.09
C VAL A 651 10.35 3.36 -18.45
N LEU A 652 9.73 2.20 -18.73
CA LEU A 652 9.67 1.62 -20.06
C LEU A 652 8.44 2.16 -20.79
N GLN A 653 8.65 3.04 -21.77
CA GLN A 653 7.60 3.44 -22.69
C GLN A 653 7.47 2.37 -23.77
N VAL A 654 6.34 1.68 -23.83
CA VAL A 654 6.04 0.72 -24.90
C VAL A 654 5.08 1.36 -25.90
N GLY A 655 5.50 1.46 -27.15
CA GLY A 655 4.72 2.08 -28.22
C GLY A 655 4.63 3.61 -28.09
N THR A 656 3.55 4.17 -28.63
CA THR A 656 3.27 5.61 -28.68
C THR A 656 1.97 5.95 -27.97
N HIS A 657 1.71 7.23 -27.70
CA HIS A 657 0.43 7.69 -27.14
C HIS A 657 -0.79 7.34 -28.01
N ALA A 658 -0.59 7.16 -29.32
CA ALA A 658 -1.65 6.72 -30.23
C ALA A 658 -2.03 5.23 -30.07
N ASP A 659 -1.22 4.44 -29.36
CA ASP A 659 -1.48 3.03 -29.05
C ASP A 659 -2.20 2.85 -27.69
N LEU A 660 -2.38 3.92 -26.91
CA LEU A 660 -3.04 3.91 -25.60
C LEU A 660 -4.58 3.80 -25.73
N PRO A 661 -5.28 3.24 -24.72
CA PRO A 661 -6.72 3.42 -24.61
C PRO A 661 -7.10 4.89 -24.40
N PRO A 662 -8.35 5.30 -24.63
CA PRO A 662 -8.79 6.67 -24.36
C PRO A 662 -8.81 6.98 -22.84
N ILE A 663 -8.40 8.20 -22.48
CA ILE A 663 -8.39 8.71 -21.10
C ILE A 663 -9.80 8.60 -20.48
N PRO A 664 -9.95 8.09 -19.24
CA PRO A 664 -11.22 8.08 -18.52
C PRO A 664 -11.78 9.49 -18.25
N PRO A 665 -13.09 9.76 -18.41
CA PRO A 665 -13.68 11.05 -18.05
C PRO A 665 -13.75 11.23 -16.53
N ALA A 666 -13.31 12.38 -16.02
CA ALA A 666 -13.40 12.72 -14.60
C ALA A 666 -14.85 13.06 -14.16
N ALA A 667 -15.10 12.94 -12.84
CA ALA A 667 -16.28 13.42 -12.12
C ALA A 667 -15.92 13.56 -10.63
N THR A 668 -16.59 14.46 -9.90
CA THR A 668 -16.18 14.93 -8.56
C THR A 668 -17.20 14.65 -7.44
N GLY A 669 -16.75 14.64 -6.17
CA GLY A 669 -17.57 14.70 -4.95
C GLY A 669 -17.31 13.62 -3.88
N GLY A 670 -17.00 14.04 -2.64
CA GLY A 670 -16.96 13.22 -1.42
C GLY A 670 -16.60 14.06 -0.15
N ASP A 671 -17.23 13.79 1.01
CA ASP A 671 -17.12 14.61 2.24
C ASP A 671 -17.08 13.79 3.56
N HIS A 672 -16.04 13.95 4.43
CA HIS A 672 -15.90 13.41 5.82
C HIS A 672 -14.63 13.97 6.55
N VAL A 673 -14.44 14.17 7.89
CA VAL A 673 -15.21 14.71 9.06
C VAL A 673 -14.21 15.21 10.16
N ILE A 674 -14.49 16.29 10.92
CA ILE A 674 -14.23 16.53 12.40
C ILE A 674 -14.07 18.05 12.78
N SER A 675 -14.45 18.41 14.02
CA SER A 675 -14.45 19.73 14.74
C SER A 675 -14.99 20.97 14.00
N LEU A 676 -15.27 22.08 14.72
CA LEU A 676 -16.20 23.13 14.25
C LEU A 676 -15.66 24.56 14.38
N ILE A 677 -16.02 25.42 13.43
CA ILE A 677 -16.10 26.90 13.53
C ILE A 677 -17.53 27.29 13.08
N ASP A 678 -18.25 28.10 13.87
CA ASP A 678 -19.67 28.46 13.64
C ASP A 678 -20.63 27.26 13.48
N GLU A 679 -20.38 26.18 14.25
CA GLU A 679 -20.99 24.84 14.13
C GLU A 679 -20.77 24.11 12.78
N ILE A 680 -19.79 24.56 11.99
CA ILE A 680 -19.43 23.98 10.69
C ILE A 680 -18.03 23.38 10.76
N SER A 681 -17.91 22.11 10.39
CA SER A 681 -16.65 21.41 10.20
C SER A 681 -16.09 21.72 8.82
N PHE A 682 -14.89 22.31 8.81
CA PHE A 682 -14.22 22.70 7.57
C PHE A 682 -13.62 21.49 6.88
N GLN A 683 -13.99 21.32 5.62
CA GLN A 683 -13.37 20.38 4.71
C GLN A 683 -12.58 21.14 3.63
N PHE A 684 -11.39 20.66 3.29
CA PHE A 684 -10.65 21.15 2.14
C PHE A 684 -11.43 20.88 0.85
N PRO A 685 -11.57 21.86 -0.05
CA PRO A 685 -12.22 21.65 -1.35
C PRO A 685 -11.36 20.72 -2.22
N PRO A 686 -11.96 19.90 -3.10
CA PRO A 686 -11.26 18.84 -3.83
C PRO A 686 -10.24 19.35 -4.85
N SER A 687 -10.30 20.64 -5.19
CA SER A 687 -9.28 21.35 -5.98
C SER A 687 -9.06 22.77 -5.40
N PRO A 688 -7.90 23.41 -5.65
CA PRO A 688 -7.61 24.73 -5.07
C PRO A 688 -8.54 25.82 -5.65
N PRO A 689 -9.34 26.54 -4.85
CA PRO A 689 -10.31 27.52 -5.38
C PRO A 689 -9.66 28.64 -6.19
N LEU A 690 -8.45 29.04 -5.82
CA LEU A 690 -7.68 30.10 -6.49
C LEU A 690 -7.36 29.78 -7.97
N SER A 691 -7.32 28.50 -8.36
CA SER A 691 -6.98 28.04 -9.73
C SER A 691 -8.05 27.19 -10.39
N GLN A 692 -8.99 26.61 -9.64
CA GLN A 692 -9.94 25.60 -10.15
C GLN A 692 -11.37 25.78 -9.61
N VAL A 693 -11.80 27.01 -9.24
CA VAL A 693 -13.16 27.25 -8.70
C VAL A 693 -14.29 26.70 -9.59
N ASP A 694 -14.16 26.78 -10.91
CA ASP A 694 -15.16 26.28 -11.87
C ASP A 694 -15.26 24.73 -11.90
N GLU A 695 -14.34 24.03 -11.21
CA GLU A 695 -14.32 22.57 -11.06
C GLU A 695 -14.85 22.10 -9.68
N ILE A 696 -15.16 23.04 -8.77
CA ILE A 696 -15.71 22.77 -7.44
C ILE A 696 -17.25 22.94 -7.45
N PRO A 697 -18.05 21.95 -6.99
CA PRO A 697 -19.50 22.09 -6.90
C PRO A 697 -19.92 23.24 -5.96
N PRO A 698 -20.80 24.18 -6.38
CA PRO A 698 -21.26 25.28 -5.53
C PRO A 698 -21.88 24.84 -4.20
N GLU A 699 -22.52 23.67 -4.17
CA GLU A 699 -23.11 23.04 -2.99
C GLU A 699 -22.09 22.55 -1.94
N GLN A 700 -20.80 22.48 -2.27
CA GLN A 700 -19.73 22.10 -1.34
C GLN A 700 -19.23 23.30 -0.51
N PHE A 701 -19.50 24.54 -0.95
CA PHE A 701 -19.26 25.75 -0.18
C PHE A 701 -20.43 26.08 0.74
N CYS A 702 -20.14 26.55 1.95
CA CYS A 702 -21.16 26.91 2.93
C CYS A 702 -20.71 28.02 3.89
N ASN A 703 -21.66 28.56 4.65
CA ASN A 703 -21.44 29.48 5.76
C ASN A 703 -22.58 29.35 6.79
N GLY A 704 -22.53 30.16 7.85
CA GLY A 704 -23.53 30.16 8.93
C GLY A 704 -24.99 30.32 8.46
N ASP A 705 -25.24 31.10 7.40
CA ASP A 705 -26.58 31.37 6.86
C ASP A 705 -27.04 30.31 5.84
N ASN A 706 -26.11 29.73 5.07
CA ASN A 706 -26.38 28.81 3.97
C ASN A 706 -25.83 27.40 4.26
N ARG A 707 -26.41 26.73 5.26
CA ARG A 707 -26.07 25.35 5.64
C ARG A 707 -26.80 24.31 4.78
N PRO A 708 -26.16 23.19 4.40
CA PRO A 708 -26.80 22.06 3.69
C PRO A 708 -28.15 21.60 4.28
N PRO A 709 -29.14 21.24 3.44
CA PRO A 709 -30.46 20.82 3.91
C PRO A 709 -30.40 19.60 4.84
N ASN A 710 -30.98 19.74 6.04
CA ASN A 710 -30.96 18.78 7.15
C ASN A 710 -29.65 18.72 7.98
N CYS A 711 -28.71 19.66 7.85
CA CYS A 711 -27.62 19.81 8.82
C CYS A 711 -28.17 20.04 10.25
N GLY A 712 -27.65 19.27 11.21
CA GLY A 712 -27.79 19.52 12.65
C GLY A 712 -26.54 20.20 13.21
N GLN A 713 -26.21 19.91 14.48
CA GLN A 713 -25.01 20.44 15.17
C GLN A 713 -23.66 19.96 14.60
N ASN A 714 -23.68 18.99 13.69
CA ASN A 714 -22.49 18.43 13.04
C ASN A 714 -22.60 18.71 11.52
N CYS A 715 -22.44 19.96 11.11
CA CYS A 715 -22.45 20.32 9.69
C CYS A 715 -21.05 20.22 9.08
N MET A 716 -20.96 19.91 7.80
CA MET A 716 -19.72 19.59 7.08
C MET A 716 -19.75 20.18 5.67
N CYS A 717 -18.71 20.94 5.31
CA CYS A 717 -18.54 21.57 4.00
C CYS A 717 -17.25 22.41 3.97
N THR A 718 -16.86 22.93 2.80
CA THR A 718 -15.84 23.98 2.72
C THR A 718 -16.42 25.30 3.24
N HIS A 719 -16.19 25.59 4.53
CA HIS A 719 -16.65 26.83 5.14
C HIS A 719 -15.94 28.03 4.48
N GLN A 720 -16.71 28.87 3.78
CA GLN A 720 -16.25 30.06 3.09
C GLN A 720 -17.07 31.29 3.51
N VAL A 721 -16.39 32.34 3.94
CA VAL A 721 -16.98 33.68 4.13
C VAL A 721 -16.58 34.59 2.98
N ASP A 722 -17.57 35.01 2.20
CA ASP A 722 -17.41 35.96 1.10
C ASP A 722 -17.40 37.41 1.61
N ILE A 723 -16.41 38.19 1.19
CA ILE A 723 -16.21 39.59 1.57
C ILE A 723 -16.14 40.46 0.29
N PRO A 724 -16.85 41.60 0.21
CA PRO A 724 -16.71 42.52 -0.92
C PRO A 724 -15.30 43.12 -1.02
N LEU A 725 -14.80 43.31 -2.24
CA LEU A 725 -13.50 43.91 -2.50
C LEU A 725 -13.38 45.31 -1.87
N ASN A 726 -12.31 45.56 -1.11
CA ASN A 726 -12.09 46.78 -0.30
C ASN A 726 -13.08 47.00 0.87
N ALA A 727 -13.88 46.01 1.28
CA ALA A 727 -14.66 46.11 2.51
C ALA A 727 -13.73 46.17 3.73
N ILE A 728 -14.14 46.95 4.74
CA ILE A 728 -13.60 46.88 6.09
C ILE A 728 -14.40 45.80 6.82
N VAL A 729 -13.74 44.72 7.20
CA VAL A 729 -14.35 43.65 7.99
C VAL A 729 -13.74 43.60 9.38
N GLU A 730 -14.60 43.39 10.37
CA GLU A 730 -14.23 43.09 11.75
C GLU A 730 -14.61 41.64 12.04
N VAL A 731 -13.62 40.80 12.34
CA VAL A 731 -13.85 39.42 12.80
C VAL A 731 -13.78 39.39 14.32
N VAL A 732 -14.79 38.76 14.92
CA VAL A 732 -14.90 38.50 16.36
C VAL A 732 -14.69 37.01 16.58
N LEU A 733 -13.70 36.65 17.38
CA LEU A 733 -13.44 35.27 17.79
C LEU A 733 -13.84 35.10 19.25
N VAL A 734 -14.56 34.02 19.57
CA VAL A 734 -14.98 33.65 20.92
C VAL A 734 -14.52 32.22 21.21
N ASP A 735 -13.95 32.00 22.39
CA ASP A 735 -13.55 30.68 22.87
C ASP A 735 -14.62 30.14 23.84
N GLU A 736 -15.28 29.05 23.45
CA GLU A 736 -16.31 28.37 24.24
C GLU A 736 -15.82 27.05 24.89
N VAL A 737 -14.53 26.73 24.79
CA VAL A 737 -14.00 25.45 25.27
C VAL A 737 -14.05 25.37 26.80
N GLN A 738 -14.66 24.29 27.33
CA GLN A 738 -14.85 24.06 28.78
C GLN A 738 -13.55 23.80 29.59
N SER A 739 -12.37 24.11 29.04
CA SER A 739 -11.06 23.92 29.66
C SER A 739 -10.41 25.29 29.94
N PRO A 740 -10.46 25.80 31.18
CA PRO A 740 -10.26 27.24 31.49
C PRO A 740 -8.82 27.77 31.37
N ASN A 741 -7.91 27.06 30.67
CA ASN A 741 -6.50 27.43 30.50
C ASN A 741 -5.93 27.19 29.10
N LEU A 742 -6.74 26.79 28.10
CA LEU A 742 -6.25 26.57 26.73
C LEU A 742 -6.52 27.81 25.86
N SER A 743 -5.47 28.52 25.45
CA SER A 743 -5.59 29.69 24.56
C SER A 743 -5.36 29.27 23.11
N HIS A 744 -6.30 29.57 22.20
CA HIS A 744 -6.18 29.23 20.78
C HIS A 744 -5.51 30.35 19.96
N PRO A 745 -4.25 30.18 19.48
CA PRO A 745 -3.63 31.13 18.56
C PRO A 745 -4.21 30.95 17.16
N PHE A 746 -4.51 32.04 16.46
CA PHE A 746 -4.99 32.03 15.08
C PHE A 746 -4.01 32.69 14.11
N HIS A 747 -3.94 32.15 12.90
CA HIS A 747 -3.12 32.66 11.80
C HIS A 747 -3.98 32.93 10.56
N LEU A 748 -3.62 33.98 9.82
CA LEU A 748 -4.17 34.32 8.52
C LEU A 748 -3.02 34.35 7.51
N HIS A 749 -3.17 33.62 6.40
CA HIS A 749 -2.13 33.57 5.37
C HIS A 749 -1.98 34.92 4.65
N GLY A 750 -0.75 35.26 4.25
CA GLY A 750 -0.45 36.34 3.30
C GLY A 750 -0.71 37.80 3.72
N TYR A 751 -1.39 38.06 4.84
CA TYR A 751 -1.71 39.40 5.31
C TYR A 751 -1.44 39.60 6.81
N ALA A 752 -1.00 40.80 7.17
CA ALA A 752 -1.01 41.27 8.56
C ALA A 752 -2.37 41.91 8.88
N PHE A 753 -2.88 41.66 10.08
CA PHE A 753 -4.15 42.21 10.57
C PHE A 753 -3.97 43.06 11.83
N ASN A 754 -4.91 43.96 12.07
CA ASN A 754 -4.90 44.80 13.28
C ASN A 754 -5.80 44.17 14.34
N VAL A 755 -5.22 43.75 15.47
CA VAL A 755 -6.01 43.41 16.66
C VAL A 755 -6.48 44.71 17.31
N VAL A 756 -7.79 44.96 17.31
CA VAL A 756 -8.40 46.20 17.85
C VAL A 756 -9.01 46.01 19.24
N GLY A 757 -9.08 44.77 19.73
CA GLY A 757 -9.44 44.43 21.10
C GLY A 757 -9.06 42.98 21.45
N ILE A 758 -8.70 42.74 22.71
CA ILE A 758 -8.60 41.41 23.35
C ILE A 758 -9.25 41.54 24.73
N GLY A 759 -10.17 40.63 25.05
CA GLY A 759 -10.80 40.53 26.37
C GLY A 759 -10.66 39.17 27.03
N ARG A 760 -11.17 39.06 28.26
CA ARG A 760 -11.64 37.83 28.89
C ARG A 760 -13.00 38.15 29.52
N SER A 761 -13.88 37.15 29.62
CA SER A 761 -15.11 37.33 30.41
C SER A 761 -14.74 37.63 31.86
N PRO A 762 -15.36 38.61 32.53
CA PRO A 762 -15.17 38.81 33.96
C PRO A 762 -15.79 37.65 34.72
N ASP A 763 -14.98 36.90 35.48
CA ASP A 763 -15.51 35.95 36.46
C ASP A 763 -16.41 36.70 37.46
N GLN A 764 -17.61 36.16 37.71
CA GLN A 764 -18.44 36.63 38.81
C GLN A 764 -17.82 36.22 40.15
N ASN A 765 -16.85 37.01 40.66
CA ASN A 765 -16.60 37.32 42.09
C ASN A 765 -15.25 38.05 42.40
N THR A 766 -14.65 38.83 41.48
CA THR A 766 -13.50 39.70 41.82
C THR A 766 -13.66 41.13 41.32
N GLU A 767 -13.65 42.09 42.25
CA GLU A 767 -13.32 43.49 41.96
C GLU A 767 -11.79 43.64 41.73
N GLU A 768 -11.37 44.75 41.12
CA GLU A 768 -9.98 45.17 40.88
C GLU A 768 -9.07 44.22 40.06
N ASP A 769 -9.05 44.39 38.72
CA ASP A 769 -7.84 44.90 38.02
C ASP A 769 -8.06 45.12 36.50
N SER A 770 -7.90 46.36 36.02
CA SER A 770 -8.08 46.74 34.61
C SER A 770 -6.76 46.94 33.85
N TYR A 771 -6.01 45.84 33.67
CA TYR A 771 -4.74 45.86 32.93
C TYR A 771 -4.90 46.06 31.41
N ILE A 772 -5.00 47.33 30.99
CA ILE A 772 -4.76 47.73 29.60
C ILE A 772 -3.26 47.66 29.32
N GLY A 773 -2.80 46.49 28.87
CA GLY A 773 -1.41 46.22 28.49
C GLY A 773 -1.00 46.97 27.22
N ASN A 774 -0.47 48.18 27.37
CA ASN A 774 0.11 48.94 26.25
C ASN A 774 1.32 48.21 25.63
N LEU A 775 1.13 47.55 24.48
CA LEU A 775 2.24 47.05 23.67
C LEU A 775 2.67 48.11 22.64
N ILE A 776 3.86 48.67 22.84
CA ILE A 776 4.40 49.73 21.96
C ILE A 776 5.05 49.08 20.73
N CYS A 777 4.34 49.07 19.60
CA CYS A 777 4.95 48.85 18.28
C CYS A 777 5.39 50.19 17.67
N LEU A 778 6.67 50.30 17.36
CA LEU A 778 7.28 51.49 16.75
C LEU A 778 7.00 51.54 15.24
N LEU A 779 6.48 52.67 14.74
CA LEU A 779 6.90 53.42 13.53
C LEU A 779 5.96 54.65 13.33
N PRO A 780 6.28 55.65 12.46
CA PRO A 780 5.88 57.05 12.72
C PRO A 780 4.58 57.54 12.08
N LYS A 781 3.88 58.41 12.84
CA LYS A 781 2.96 59.49 12.42
C LYS A 781 2.27 59.35 11.05
N ILE A 782 1.02 58.91 11.08
CA ILE A 782 -0.07 59.53 10.30
C ILE A 782 -1.18 59.92 11.29
N GLN A 783 -1.82 61.07 11.08
CA GLN A 783 -2.73 61.69 12.05
C GLN A 783 -4.04 62.13 11.36
N SER A 784 -5.12 61.37 11.54
CA SER A 784 -6.47 61.81 11.16
C SER A 784 -7.55 61.17 12.05
N GLN A 785 -8.47 62.03 12.51
CA GLN A 785 -9.56 61.74 13.43
C GLN A 785 -10.55 60.69 12.89
N TYR A 786 -11.13 59.87 13.78
CA TYR A 786 -12.59 59.64 13.90
C TYR A 786 -12.92 59.15 15.33
N PRO A 787 -14.13 59.38 15.86
CA PRO A 787 -14.43 59.15 17.28
C PRO A 787 -14.82 57.71 17.60
N THR A 788 -14.52 57.26 18.82
CA THR A 788 -15.02 56.01 19.38
C THR A 788 -16.49 56.11 19.78
N MET A 789 -17.28 55.11 19.38
CA MET A 789 -18.51 54.74 20.08
C MET A 789 -18.34 53.32 20.61
N VAL A 790 -18.51 53.16 21.92
CA VAL A 790 -18.62 51.85 22.58
C VAL A 790 -20.07 51.71 23.00
N THR A 791 -20.73 50.64 22.55
CA THR A 791 -22.02 50.18 23.06
C THR A 791 -21.83 48.79 23.63
N SER A 792 -22.26 48.60 24.87
CA SER A 792 -21.99 47.40 25.66
C SER A 792 -22.80 46.18 25.21
N TYR A 793 -22.12 45.05 25.05
CA TYR A 793 -22.72 43.72 25.17
C TYR A 793 -22.09 43.01 26.36
N SER A 794 -22.93 42.47 27.24
CA SER A 794 -22.53 41.48 28.25
C SER A 794 -22.61 40.08 27.64
N ASP A 795 -22.06 39.10 28.37
CA ASP A 795 -22.34 37.66 28.20
C ASP A 795 -21.69 36.96 26.97
N LEU A 796 -20.42 37.30 26.66
CA LEU A 796 -19.56 36.50 25.77
C LEU A 796 -18.14 36.30 26.36
N GLY A 797 -17.42 35.31 25.83
CA GLY A 797 -16.09 34.87 26.27
C GLY A 797 -14.94 35.84 25.90
N PRO A 798 -13.68 35.35 25.80
CA PRO A 798 -12.53 36.18 25.45
C PRO A 798 -12.58 36.66 23.99
N ILE A 799 -13.24 37.79 23.76
CA ILE A 799 -13.36 38.41 22.44
C ILE A 799 -11.99 38.90 21.94
N ILE A 800 -11.59 38.44 20.75
CA ILE A 800 -10.57 39.10 19.93
C ILE A 800 -11.27 39.78 18.75
N GLN A 801 -11.09 41.10 18.59
CA GLN A 801 -11.56 41.86 17.44
C GLN A 801 -10.42 42.11 16.45
N VAL A 802 -10.64 41.81 15.17
CA VAL A 802 -9.60 41.88 14.12
C VAL A 802 -10.08 42.65 12.90
N LYS A 803 -9.32 43.66 12.46
CA LYS A 803 -9.68 44.54 11.33
C LYS A 803 -8.90 44.26 10.05
N LEU A 804 -9.63 44.02 8.96
CA LEU A 804 -9.16 43.38 7.71
C LEU A 804 -9.36 44.27 6.46
N PHE A 805 -8.53 44.10 5.41
CA PHE A 805 -8.55 44.88 4.15
C PHE A 805 -7.94 44.08 2.97
N PHE A 806 -8.72 43.32 2.19
CA PHE A 806 -8.19 42.26 1.30
C PHE A 806 -8.73 42.23 -0.14
N CYS A 807 -8.11 41.33 -0.93
CA CYS A 807 -8.55 40.73 -2.20
C CYS A 807 -8.15 39.23 -2.18
N ARG A 808 -8.80 38.34 -2.96
CA ARG A 808 -8.50 36.89 -3.13
C ARG A 808 -8.97 35.95 -2.01
N TYR A 809 -8.74 34.64 -2.19
CA TYR A 809 -8.93 33.56 -1.21
C TYR A 809 -7.80 33.50 -0.17
N TRP A 810 -8.15 33.26 1.09
CA TRP A 810 -7.22 33.15 2.23
C TRP A 810 -7.63 32.04 3.18
N LEU A 811 -6.67 31.26 3.67
CA LEU A 811 -6.89 30.32 4.76
C LEU A 811 -6.69 31.03 6.11
N PHE A 812 -7.67 30.90 6.99
CA PHE A 812 -7.65 31.33 8.38
C PHE A 812 -7.77 30.10 9.28
N HIS A 813 -6.87 29.89 10.23
CA HIS A 813 -6.83 28.64 10.99
C HIS A 813 -6.17 28.79 12.37
N CYS A 814 -6.38 27.81 13.25
CA CYS A 814 -5.62 27.71 14.49
C CYS A 814 -4.14 27.36 14.20
N HIS A 815 -3.18 28.00 14.87
CA HIS A 815 -1.75 27.78 14.61
C HIS A 815 -1.16 26.56 15.34
N PHE A 816 -1.89 25.94 16.27
CA PHE A 816 -1.52 24.60 16.75
C PHE A 816 -1.73 23.60 15.61
N LEU A 817 -0.66 22.94 15.15
CA LEU A 817 -0.72 22.05 13.98
C LEU A 817 -1.78 20.95 14.14
N PHE A 818 -1.87 20.34 15.34
CA PHE A 818 -2.91 19.37 15.69
C PHE A 818 -4.35 19.91 15.52
N HIS A 819 -4.58 21.21 15.71
CA HIS A 819 -5.89 21.83 15.54
C HIS A 819 -6.26 22.08 14.06
N ILE A 820 -5.28 22.25 13.18
CA ILE A 820 -5.48 22.24 11.72
C ILE A 820 -5.98 20.85 11.31
N VAL A 821 -5.27 19.81 11.76
CA VAL A 821 -5.55 18.37 11.50
C VAL A 821 -6.93 17.91 11.96
N ILE A 822 -7.53 18.57 12.97
CA ILE A 822 -8.90 18.28 13.43
C ILE A 822 -9.93 19.31 12.96
N GLY A 823 -9.65 20.12 11.94
CA GLY A 823 -10.67 20.92 11.24
C GLY A 823 -10.88 22.36 11.71
N MET A 824 -10.02 22.95 12.55
CA MET A 824 -10.14 24.35 13.00
C MET A 824 -9.66 25.36 11.94
N ASN A 825 -10.35 25.39 10.80
CA ASN A 825 -10.00 26.13 9.59
C ASN A 825 -11.22 26.89 9.02
N LEU A 826 -10.97 27.94 8.22
CA LEU A 826 -11.96 28.76 7.53
C LEU A 826 -11.32 29.32 6.24
N ILE A 827 -12.06 29.35 5.13
CA ILE A 827 -11.68 30.13 3.95
C ILE A 827 -12.36 31.50 3.98
N ILE A 828 -11.58 32.55 3.73
CA ILE A 828 -12.07 33.91 3.53
C ILE A 828 -11.85 34.26 2.05
N HIS A 829 -12.92 34.47 1.29
CA HIS A 829 -12.87 34.78 -0.14
C HIS A 829 -13.24 36.25 -0.37
N VAL A 830 -12.43 37.00 -1.13
CA VAL A 830 -12.56 38.46 -1.22
C VAL A 830 -12.49 38.97 -2.67
N GLY A 831 -13.64 39.39 -3.23
CA GLY A 831 -13.75 39.84 -4.62
C GLY A 831 -14.41 38.82 -5.54
N THR A 832 -13.97 38.76 -6.80
CA THR A 832 -14.50 37.85 -7.83
C THR A 832 -13.39 37.16 -8.62
N GLN A 833 -13.73 36.09 -9.35
CA GLN A 833 -12.78 35.37 -10.22
C GLN A 833 -12.14 36.26 -11.30
N ALA A 834 -12.80 37.35 -11.70
CA ALA A 834 -12.27 38.32 -12.66
C ALA A 834 -11.18 39.25 -12.06
N ASP A 835 -11.03 39.28 -10.73
CA ASP A 835 -9.99 40.04 -10.02
C ASP A 835 -8.69 39.23 -9.82
N LEU A 836 -8.65 37.98 -10.30
CA LEU A 836 -7.47 37.11 -10.24
C LEU A 836 -6.58 37.26 -11.48
N PRO A 837 -5.25 37.10 -11.34
CA PRO A 837 -4.37 36.92 -12.50
C PRO A 837 -4.70 35.58 -13.21
N PRO A 838 -4.52 35.49 -14.54
CA PRO A 838 -4.74 34.24 -15.26
C PRO A 838 -3.79 33.14 -14.77
N ILE A 839 -4.31 31.91 -14.71
CA ILE A 839 -3.55 30.72 -14.34
C ILE A 839 -2.39 30.52 -15.34
N PRO A 840 -1.16 30.18 -14.89
CA PRO A 840 -0.04 29.90 -15.78
C PRO A 840 -0.36 28.78 -16.78
N HIS A 841 0.18 28.87 -17.99
CA HIS A 841 0.12 27.78 -18.97
C HIS A 841 0.89 26.56 -18.42
N GLY A 842 0.29 25.36 -18.51
CA GLY A 842 0.88 24.13 -17.97
C GLY A 842 0.80 24.00 -16.44
N PHE A 843 -0.04 24.78 -15.74
CA PHE A 843 -0.26 24.58 -14.31
C PHE A 843 -1.01 23.25 -14.06
N PRO A 844 -0.47 22.32 -13.25
CA PRO A 844 -1.09 21.01 -13.03
C PRO A 844 -2.50 21.11 -12.44
N ARG A 845 -3.39 20.20 -12.85
CA ARG A 845 -4.73 20.07 -12.26
C ARG A 845 -4.85 18.78 -11.46
N CYS A 846 -5.30 18.92 -10.22
CA CYS A 846 -5.69 17.83 -9.34
C CYS A 846 -7.13 18.04 -8.87
N GLY A 847 -7.83 16.93 -8.60
CA GLY A 847 -9.25 16.91 -8.28
C GLY A 847 -9.71 15.48 -8.01
N ASP A 848 -10.97 15.32 -7.62
CA ASP A 848 -11.61 14.00 -7.59
C ASP A 848 -11.67 13.37 -9.00
N HIS A 849 -11.60 12.05 -9.04
CA HIS A 849 -11.70 11.30 -10.29
C HIS A 849 -12.55 10.04 -10.09
N LEU A 850 -13.86 10.20 -10.23
CA LEU A 850 -14.87 9.14 -10.12
C LEU A 850 -15.50 8.76 -11.48
N PRO A 851 -14.74 8.26 -12.48
CA PRO A 851 -15.24 7.94 -13.81
C PRO A 851 -16.47 7.02 -13.77
N PRO A 852 -17.45 7.23 -14.66
CA PRO A 852 -18.69 6.45 -14.65
C PRO A 852 -18.40 4.95 -14.83
N ILE A 853 -19.07 4.11 -14.03
CA ILE A 853 -18.95 2.65 -14.14
C ILE A 853 -19.68 2.22 -15.41
N LYS A 854 -18.95 2.16 -16.53
CA LYS A 854 -19.48 1.63 -17.79
C LYS A 854 -19.88 0.18 -17.62
N LEU A 855 -21.14 -0.11 -17.93
CA LEU A 855 -21.72 -1.45 -18.06
C LEU A 855 -21.64 -1.83 -19.55
N HIS A 856 -20.78 -2.80 -19.88
CA HIS A 856 -20.59 -3.37 -21.21
C HIS A 856 -20.53 -4.89 -21.09
#